data_AF-A0A9Q1C6D5-F1
#
_entry.id   AF-A0A9Q1C6D5-F1
#
_cell.length_a   1.000
_cell.length_b   1.000
_cell.length_c   1.000
_cell.angle_alpha   90.00
_cell.angle_beta   90.00
_cell.angle_gamma   90.00
#
_symmetry.space_group_name_H-M   'P 1'
#
loop_
_entity.id
_entity.type
_entity.pdbx_description
1 polymer ?
#
loop_
_entity_poly.entity_id
_entity_poly.type
_entity_poly.pdbx_seq_one_letter_code
_entity_poly.pdbx_strand_id
1 'polypeptide(L)'
;MADVSRQEKLAAARKKLQKFQQKKTPSSAPAGSKGGKRSKGSKVNKSASENGDHSAGIANCHSDIYDTPSGTKSQDTSSKPLSSAESLRQLSRQLNGLMNETPPLVNGTDISDYTSSSLKELEVRNQELAAEVDQQTQTNQKLLIQIDQLKNQCKRLQEQLEQERKEFEQRTFKEQSALKEQLQVHIQTIGILVSEKSELQGLASQARSQLKQKSEEAADLSSRLKASRQRVAELERNLLTVNSSTSKLQKTQEDVNKEKQSLENEVAKLRKSREEINQQNSELKSQLTTKISENRQLVLNLKELEERLNMSDLRVQQLATQSGQDTEGALQRLQEEKVEVENKLTQYAQAVQQLTGEREYLTQQYQANIAQLQNHCQQLTDQINNLLVEKNEIAAHEKEVTAQLEALRNAKAGEEINANAPDEETLKRLQEQLQRAEEEKANLHKQYSDQVNDNMQLSKLYQEKELKVEELESIVSRFKEDATDRKALLESIQNDKATISRAVAQNKDLKSQLEELQDAFVKMSENNMNLTTTLQSEQHRADELKQQLEQRIQELDDGKQQMESKDEAVAQLQSQLQETHKELLQHAQMADRAHHYAANQPLVESLQKELGEAQENLRALSEENHLLKSHLTKLEDGREEGPSLNETGEESSPDIVAELSAAIRQLEEERDHLRMSYIEEEAQRRMLQNQLDESMRHYGGNPMEEKSVTQEAFETLQLAMEKLQARFTQVMREKVDLIERCQELEHVNLQLTGETETIGEYITLYHNQRDVLKRRQEERERFVTMLAREKESMQDKLNQLQNLVMQLLQEKKELHPYQFSHGSPVFPPSLHPEAFKVQSQEHSNRQNHSENGSQEDIGEDWPTSSSDSEGEDSEGNSMSDQYRTANSIQVPSEHIPEREHTAHQIIQLLQQMGGSNNIDRGTILDRDFLPCKCCTGSMIDV
;
A
#
# COMPACT_ATOMS: atom_id res chain seq x y z
N MET A 1 -5.31 44.11 9.99
CA MET A 1 -4.98 45.39 9.30
C MET A 1 -3.97 45.24 8.15
N ALA A 2 -2.93 44.40 8.24
CA ALA A 2 -1.86 44.33 7.23
C ALA A 2 -2.36 44.14 5.78
N ASP A 3 -3.28 43.19 5.54
CA ASP A 3 -3.75 42.88 4.19
C ASP A 3 -4.56 44.00 3.53
N VAL A 4 -5.27 44.83 4.31
CA VAL A 4 -5.96 46.01 3.77
C VAL A 4 -4.94 46.96 3.13
N SER A 5 -3.84 47.24 3.83
CA SER A 5 -2.75 48.07 3.29
C SER A 5 -2.10 47.44 2.04
N ARG A 6 -1.99 46.10 1.99
CA ARG A 6 -1.49 45.37 0.81
C ARG A 6 -2.46 45.50 -0.38
N GLN A 7 -3.76 45.38 -0.13
CA GLN A 7 -4.81 45.46 -1.14
C GLN A 7 -4.98 46.88 -1.69
N GLU A 8 -4.89 47.90 -0.84
CA GLU A 8 -4.84 49.32 -1.25
C GLU A 8 -3.59 49.64 -2.09
N LYS A 9 -2.40 49.16 -1.68
CA LYS A 9 -1.16 49.33 -2.45
C LYS A 9 -1.25 48.67 -3.83
N LEU A 10 -1.86 47.49 -3.93
CA LEU A 10 -2.14 46.81 -5.20
C LEU A 10 -3.17 47.57 -6.06
N ALA A 11 -4.22 48.13 -5.46
CA ALA A 11 -5.19 48.96 -6.16
C ALA A 11 -4.56 50.27 -6.69
N ALA A 12 -3.72 50.92 -5.89
CA ALA A 12 -2.97 52.11 -6.28
C ALA A 12 -1.97 51.82 -7.41
N ALA A 13 -1.26 50.69 -7.35
CA ALA A 13 -0.39 50.22 -8.43
C ALA A 13 -1.16 49.97 -9.74
N ARG A 14 -2.30 49.26 -9.69
CA ARG A 14 -3.18 49.04 -10.86
C ARG A 14 -3.68 50.37 -11.44
N LYS A 15 -4.09 51.32 -10.59
CA LYS A 15 -4.57 52.66 -11.00
C LYS A 15 -3.46 53.53 -11.60
N LYS A 16 -2.20 53.36 -11.17
CA LYS A 16 -1.02 53.97 -11.84
C LYS A 16 -0.73 53.32 -13.20
N LEU A 17 -0.76 51.99 -13.30
CA LEU A 17 -0.53 51.25 -14.54
C LEU A 17 -1.57 51.63 -15.61
N GLN A 18 -2.85 51.69 -15.24
CA GLN A 18 -3.94 52.08 -16.14
C GLN A 18 -3.77 53.52 -16.66
N LYS A 19 -3.37 54.47 -15.79
CA LYS A 19 -3.03 55.85 -16.20
C LYS A 19 -1.79 55.93 -17.11
N PHE A 20 -0.85 54.99 -17.00
CA PHE A 20 0.31 54.92 -17.87
C PHE A 20 -0.05 54.37 -19.27
N GLN A 21 -0.90 53.34 -19.32
CA GLN A 21 -1.43 52.77 -20.55
C GLN A 21 -2.31 53.78 -21.32
N GLN A 22 -3.21 54.49 -20.62
CA GLN A 22 -4.04 55.57 -21.22
C GLN A 22 -3.23 56.76 -21.77
N LYS A 23 -1.93 56.89 -21.43
CA LYS A 23 -1.03 57.90 -21.99
C LYS A 23 -0.27 57.46 -23.25
N LYS A 24 -0.48 56.24 -23.76
CA LYS A 24 0.15 55.73 -24.98
C LYS A 24 -0.86 55.08 -25.96
N THR A 25 -1.71 55.88 -26.60
CA THR A 25 -2.16 55.73 -28.01
C THR A 25 -3.24 56.75 -28.37
N PRO A 26 -3.13 57.42 -29.54
CA PRO A 26 -4.27 58.00 -30.25
C PRO A 26 -4.44 57.41 -31.67
N SER A 27 -5.62 56.86 -31.97
CA SER A 27 -6.15 56.53 -33.32
C SER A 27 -5.32 55.59 -34.26
N SER A 28 -5.92 54.83 -35.18
CA SER A 28 -7.32 54.77 -35.64
C SER A 28 -7.70 53.36 -36.14
N ALA A 29 -8.97 53.20 -36.53
CA ALA A 29 -9.58 52.08 -37.26
C ALA A 29 -10.66 52.68 -38.21
N PRO A 30 -11.43 51.94 -39.06
CA PRO A 30 -11.52 50.48 -39.22
C PRO A 30 -11.63 49.95 -40.68
N ALA A 31 -11.89 48.63 -40.83
CA ALA A 31 -12.44 47.90 -42.01
C ALA A 31 -11.57 47.77 -43.29
N GLY A 32 -11.74 46.73 -44.14
CA GLY A 32 -12.45 45.46 -43.92
C GLY A 32 -12.72 44.57 -45.17
N SER A 33 -12.73 43.25 -44.96
CA SER A 33 -13.41 42.18 -45.76
C SER A 33 -12.78 41.59 -47.06
N LYS A 34 -13.11 40.29 -47.27
CA LYS A 34 -13.17 39.47 -48.52
C LYS A 34 -11.91 38.92 -49.22
N GLY A 35 -11.91 37.59 -49.43
CA GLY A 35 -11.23 36.86 -50.53
C GLY A 35 -9.77 36.42 -50.28
N GLY A 36 -9.23 35.34 -50.87
CA GLY A 36 -9.90 34.23 -51.59
C GLY A 36 -8.98 33.40 -52.54
N LYS A 37 -8.89 32.07 -52.32
CA LYS A 37 -8.30 31.01 -53.20
C LYS A 37 -6.78 31.01 -53.51
N ARG A 38 -6.18 29.81 -53.36
CA ARG A 38 -5.37 28.98 -54.31
C ARG A 38 -4.82 29.72 -55.57
N SER A 39 -3.59 29.52 -56.07
CA SER A 39 -2.78 28.28 -56.17
C SER A 39 -1.31 28.48 -56.65
N LYS A 40 -0.51 27.39 -56.59
CA LYS A 40 0.71 27.03 -57.36
C LYS A 40 1.06 27.89 -58.62
N GLY A 41 2.36 28.10 -58.90
CA GLY A 41 2.85 28.47 -60.24
C GLY A 41 4.38 28.66 -60.36
N SER A 42 5.08 27.73 -61.03
CA SER A 42 6.54 27.64 -61.15
C SER A 42 7.23 28.57 -62.18
N LYS A 43 8.52 28.88 -61.89
CA LYS A 43 9.70 28.89 -62.82
C LYS A 43 9.96 30.02 -63.87
N VAL A 44 11.17 30.61 -63.75
CA VAL A 44 12.27 30.69 -64.77
C VAL A 44 12.49 31.95 -65.65
N ASN A 45 13.68 32.55 -65.44
CA ASN A 45 14.66 33.24 -66.32
C ASN A 45 14.40 34.52 -67.16
N LYS A 46 15.15 35.57 -66.75
CA LYS A 46 16.12 36.44 -67.50
C LYS A 46 15.66 37.46 -68.56
N SER A 47 16.48 38.54 -68.63
CA SER A 47 16.57 39.65 -69.62
C SER A 47 15.41 40.66 -69.67
N ALA A 48 15.61 41.96 -69.96
CA ALA A 48 16.80 42.86 -69.90
C ALA A 48 16.32 44.33 -70.05
N SER A 49 17.19 45.33 -69.77
CA SER A 49 16.96 46.79 -69.94
C SER A 49 15.85 47.41 -69.04
N GLU A 50 15.86 48.71 -68.66
CA GLU A 50 16.83 49.82 -68.84
C GLU A 50 16.56 50.98 -67.86
N ASN A 51 17.53 51.90 -67.67
CA ASN A 51 17.42 53.30 -67.14
C ASN A 51 16.74 53.48 -65.75
N GLY A 52 17.38 54.01 -64.70
CA GLY A 52 17.94 55.37 -64.57
C GLY A 52 17.08 56.16 -63.54
N ASP A 53 17.56 57.05 -62.66
CA ASP A 53 18.89 57.64 -62.44
C ASP A 53 18.96 58.18 -60.97
N HIS A 54 20.12 58.67 -60.55
CA HIS A 54 20.43 59.52 -59.37
C HIS A 54 20.49 58.87 -57.98
N SER A 55 21.73 58.71 -57.48
CA SER A 55 22.05 58.66 -56.05
C SER A 55 23.35 59.44 -55.81
N ALA A 56 23.28 60.53 -55.04
CA ALA A 56 24.47 61.25 -54.59
C ALA A 56 25.08 60.52 -53.38
N GLY A 57 26.40 60.26 -53.41
CA GLY A 57 27.11 59.59 -52.33
C GLY A 57 28.22 60.45 -51.71
N ILE A 58 28.83 59.93 -50.66
CA ILE A 58 30.21 60.16 -50.22
C ILE A 58 30.64 58.85 -49.56
N ALA A 59 31.83 58.34 -49.87
CA ALA A 59 32.33 57.07 -49.36
C ALA A 59 33.83 57.15 -48.99
N ASN A 60 34.22 56.18 -48.16
CA ASN A 60 35.49 56.08 -47.45
C ASN A 60 36.73 56.04 -48.37
N CYS A 61 37.90 56.37 -47.83
CA CYS A 61 39.19 56.17 -48.48
C CYS A 61 40.12 55.25 -47.67
N HIS A 62 40.86 54.40 -48.35
CA HIS A 62 42.13 53.83 -47.88
C HIS A 62 43.08 53.66 -49.08
N SER A 63 44.35 53.39 -48.79
CA SER A 63 45.47 53.40 -49.75
C SER A 63 45.52 52.20 -50.70
N ASP A 64 46.20 52.34 -51.85
CA ASP A 64 47.53 51.74 -52.07
C ASP A 64 48.15 52.24 -53.39
N ILE A 65 49.28 51.67 -53.83
CA ILE A 65 50.31 52.29 -54.69
C ILE A 65 50.55 51.43 -55.96
N TYR A 66 50.80 52.05 -57.12
CA TYR A 66 51.98 51.83 -58.01
C TYR A 66 51.82 52.36 -59.46
N ASP A 67 52.84 53.13 -59.87
CA ASP A 67 53.43 53.33 -61.20
C ASP A 67 52.69 53.75 -62.50
N THR A 68 53.56 54.29 -63.37
CA THR A 68 53.45 54.85 -64.73
C THR A 68 52.77 53.93 -65.80
N PRO A 69 52.23 54.45 -66.94
CA PRO A 69 52.93 55.42 -67.82
C PRO A 69 52.12 56.44 -68.66
N SER A 70 52.89 57.30 -69.35
CA SER A 70 52.58 58.03 -70.61
C SER A 70 51.49 59.11 -70.64
N GLY A 71 51.92 60.33 -70.99
CA GLY A 71 51.30 60.99 -72.16
C GLY A 71 50.91 62.48 -72.07
N THR A 72 51.87 63.38 -72.31
CA THR A 72 51.65 64.74 -72.89
C THR A 72 50.85 65.79 -72.08
N LYS A 73 51.09 67.11 -72.15
CA LYS A 73 51.99 67.92 -73.00
C LYS A 73 52.25 69.30 -72.34
N SER A 74 53.39 69.92 -72.68
CA SER A 74 53.70 71.36 -72.55
C SER A 74 53.83 71.94 -71.13
N GLN A 75 54.60 73.02 -70.89
CA GLN A 75 55.36 73.85 -71.84
C GLN A 75 56.88 73.81 -71.59
N ASP A 76 57.67 73.70 -72.66
CA ASP A 76 59.08 74.06 -72.65
C ASP A 76 59.26 75.60 -72.63
N THR A 77 60.19 76.08 -71.80
CA THR A 77 60.89 77.35 -72.04
C THR A 77 62.39 77.13 -71.93
N SER A 78 63.01 76.83 -73.06
CA SER A 78 64.47 76.69 -73.15
C SER A 78 65.18 78.02 -72.97
N SER A 79 66.36 78.03 -72.32
CA SER A 79 67.63 77.98 -73.08
C SER A 79 68.87 78.44 -72.28
N LYS A 80 69.96 77.69 -72.53
CA LYS A 80 71.39 78.08 -72.50
C LYS A 80 72.05 78.56 -71.19
N PRO A 81 73.30 78.12 -70.93
CA PRO A 81 74.18 78.81 -69.99
C PRO A 81 74.76 80.09 -70.63
N LEU A 82 74.95 81.13 -69.81
CA LEU A 82 75.87 82.25 -70.08
C LEU A 82 77.23 81.83 -69.49
N SER A 83 78.23 81.35 -70.25
CA SER A 83 78.75 81.79 -71.54
C SER A 83 79.25 83.24 -71.52
N SER A 84 80.35 83.44 -70.78
CA SER A 84 81.63 84.12 -71.10
C SER A 84 81.74 85.30 -72.11
N ALA A 85 80.68 85.73 -72.80
CA ALA A 85 80.73 86.68 -73.91
C ALA A 85 80.84 88.15 -73.47
N GLU A 86 80.32 88.52 -72.30
CA GLU A 86 80.32 89.91 -71.82
C GLU A 86 81.76 90.43 -71.57
N SER A 87 82.56 89.62 -70.86
CA SER A 87 83.97 89.95 -70.55
C SER A 87 84.83 90.04 -71.82
N LEU A 88 84.59 89.17 -72.80
CA LEU A 88 85.29 89.23 -74.10
C LEU A 88 84.91 90.47 -74.93
N ARG A 89 83.66 90.96 -74.83
CA ARG A 89 83.27 92.25 -75.45
C ARG A 89 83.94 93.46 -74.79
N GLN A 90 84.23 93.40 -73.49
CA GLN A 90 84.93 94.47 -72.78
C GLN A 90 86.42 94.50 -73.15
N LEU A 91 87.10 93.34 -73.19
CA LEU A 91 88.48 93.22 -73.69
C LEU A 91 88.62 93.63 -75.17
N SER A 92 87.65 93.26 -76.02
CA SER A 92 87.60 93.66 -77.43
C SER A 92 87.57 95.18 -77.63
N ARG A 93 86.90 95.92 -76.74
CA ARG A 93 86.89 97.39 -76.77
C ARG A 93 88.20 98.03 -76.29
N GLN A 94 88.96 97.37 -75.42
CA GLN A 94 90.24 97.88 -74.93
C GLN A 94 91.40 97.59 -75.91
N LEU A 95 91.40 96.45 -76.60
CA LEU A 95 92.42 96.11 -77.62
C LEU A 95 92.39 97.04 -78.85
N ASN A 96 91.22 97.51 -79.27
CA ASN A 96 91.10 98.49 -80.36
C ASN A 96 91.58 99.91 -79.99
N GLY A 97 91.86 100.19 -78.71
CA GLY A 97 92.34 101.49 -78.24
C GLY A 97 93.85 101.69 -78.32
N LEU A 98 94.63 100.62 -78.62
CA LEU A 98 96.10 100.63 -78.47
C LEU A 98 96.88 100.40 -79.79
N MET A 99 96.21 100.32 -80.95
CA MET A 99 96.88 100.17 -82.25
C MET A 99 96.85 101.43 -83.14
N ASN A 100 96.26 102.55 -82.67
CA ASN A 100 96.01 103.75 -83.47
C ASN A 100 96.80 104.99 -82.99
N GLU A 101 98.11 104.88 -82.71
CA GLU A 101 98.97 106.07 -82.58
C GLU A 101 100.44 105.78 -82.90
N THR A 102 100.82 105.80 -84.19
CA THR A 102 102.24 105.85 -84.62
C THR A 102 102.40 106.47 -86.02
N PRO A 103 102.84 107.73 -86.12
CA PRO A 103 103.49 108.27 -87.32
C PRO A 103 104.74 109.13 -86.98
N PRO A 104 105.57 109.56 -87.96
CA PRO A 104 106.47 108.68 -88.71
C PRO A 104 107.93 109.18 -88.71
N LEU A 105 108.87 108.33 -89.14
CA LEU A 105 110.31 108.66 -89.22
C LEU A 105 110.69 109.29 -90.57
N VAL A 106 111.22 110.52 -90.59
CA VAL A 106 111.86 111.14 -91.78
C VAL A 106 113.10 111.99 -91.40
N ASN A 107 114.17 111.80 -92.17
CA ASN A 107 115.50 112.44 -92.19
C ASN A 107 115.63 113.94 -91.82
N GLY A 108 116.83 114.31 -91.34
CA GLY A 108 117.61 115.36 -92.04
C GLY A 108 118.43 116.38 -91.22
N THR A 109 119.72 116.09 -91.00
CA THR A 109 120.86 117.05 -90.87
C THR A 109 120.78 118.27 -89.92
N ASP A 110 121.56 118.15 -88.83
CA ASP A 110 122.61 119.09 -88.36
C ASP A 110 122.36 120.31 -87.43
N ILE A 111 123.40 120.53 -86.58
CA ILE A 111 123.78 121.70 -85.76
C ILE A 111 123.14 121.87 -84.34
N SER A 112 123.84 121.26 -83.36
CA SER A 112 124.20 121.71 -81.99
C SER A 112 123.16 122.12 -80.91
N ASP A 113 123.41 121.55 -79.72
CA ASP A 113 123.07 121.99 -78.34
C ASP A 113 121.61 121.94 -77.82
N TYR A 114 121.50 121.91 -76.48
CA TYR A 114 120.33 121.71 -75.60
C TYR A 114 119.81 120.27 -75.37
N THR A 115 120.36 119.58 -74.35
CA THR A 115 119.93 118.22 -73.96
C THR A 115 119.64 117.99 -72.46
N SER A 116 119.86 118.96 -71.56
CA SER A 116 119.85 118.72 -70.10
C SER A 116 118.47 118.75 -69.40
N SER A 117 117.42 119.30 -70.04
CA SER A 117 116.10 119.45 -69.38
C SER A 117 115.28 118.15 -69.37
N SER A 118 115.24 117.45 -70.51
CA SER A 118 114.42 116.24 -70.75
C SER A 118 114.70 115.10 -69.75
N LEU A 119 115.94 114.98 -69.26
CA LEU A 119 116.36 113.89 -68.38
C LEU A 119 115.70 113.97 -66.99
N LYS A 120 115.42 115.17 -66.48
CA LYS A 120 114.74 115.34 -65.18
C LYS A 120 113.23 115.06 -65.25
N GLU A 121 112.60 115.38 -66.37
CA GLU A 121 111.18 115.09 -66.60
C GLU A 121 110.94 113.57 -66.67
N LEU A 122 111.88 112.82 -67.27
CA LEU A 122 111.88 111.35 -67.25
C LEU A 122 112.12 110.76 -65.84
N GLU A 123 112.92 111.41 -65.00
CA GLU A 123 113.18 110.98 -63.63
C GLU A 123 111.94 111.16 -62.74
N VAL A 124 111.29 112.34 -62.80
CA VAL A 124 110.02 112.61 -62.09
C VAL A 124 108.93 111.65 -62.56
N ARG A 125 108.77 111.47 -63.87
CA ARG A 125 107.76 110.56 -64.43
C ARG A 125 107.96 109.09 -64.01
N ASN A 126 109.21 108.65 -63.82
CA ASN A 126 109.47 107.30 -63.26
C ASN A 126 109.10 107.20 -61.79
N GLN A 127 109.32 108.25 -60.98
CA GLN A 127 108.88 108.29 -59.59
C GLN A 127 107.35 108.32 -59.47
N GLU A 128 106.66 109.06 -60.33
CA GLU A 128 105.19 109.08 -60.43
C GLU A 128 104.63 107.72 -60.85
N LEU A 129 105.23 107.07 -61.85
CA LEU A 129 104.84 105.72 -62.28
C LEU A 129 105.09 104.67 -61.18
N ALA A 130 106.19 104.76 -60.44
CA ALA A 130 106.45 103.88 -59.29
C ALA A 130 105.40 104.10 -58.17
N ALA A 131 105.08 105.34 -57.84
CA ALA A 131 104.06 105.68 -56.84
C ALA A 131 102.65 105.20 -57.26
N GLU A 132 102.29 105.32 -58.54
CA GLU A 132 101.02 104.78 -59.05
C GLU A 132 101.04 103.24 -59.02
N VAL A 133 102.14 102.57 -59.35
CA VAL A 133 102.27 101.10 -59.20
C VAL A 133 102.17 100.66 -57.73
N ASP A 134 102.75 101.40 -56.79
CA ASP A 134 102.59 101.15 -55.34
C ASP A 134 101.14 101.40 -54.87
N GLN A 135 100.45 102.41 -55.42
CA GLN A 135 99.03 102.66 -55.16
C GLN A 135 98.13 101.56 -55.75
N GLN A 136 98.43 101.08 -56.97
CA GLN A 136 97.71 99.98 -57.62
C GLN A 136 97.96 98.64 -56.92
N THR A 137 99.18 98.36 -56.44
CA THR A 137 99.45 97.14 -55.66
C THR A 137 98.80 97.20 -54.28
N GLN A 138 98.83 98.34 -53.57
CA GLN A 138 98.12 98.50 -52.30
C GLN A 138 96.59 98.38 -52.44
N THR A 139 96.00 98.92 -53.51
CA THR A 139 94.55 98.77 -53.76
C THR A 139 94.20 97.34 -54.16
N ASN A 140 95.01 96.67 -54.98
CA ASN A 140 94.84 95.23 -55.27
C ASN A 140 94.98 94.37 -53.99
N GLN A 141 95.92 94.66 -53.09
CA GLN A 141 96.02 93.98 -51.79
C GLN A 141 94.76 94.19 -50.93
N LYS A 142 94.22 95.42 -50.85
CA LYS A 142 92.96 95.70 -50.15
C LYS A 142 91.78 94.94 -50.77
N LEU A 143 91.70 94.88 -52.10
CA LEU A 143 90.68 94.11 -52.81
C LEU A 143 90.83 92.61 -52.60
N LEU A 144 92.06 92.06 -52.59
CA LEU A 144 92.32 90.65 -52.28
C LEU A 144 91.88 90.29 -50.85
N ILE A 145 92.19 91.15 -49.86
CA ILE A 145 91.72 90.99 -48.48
C ILE A 145 90.19 91.05 -48.42
N GLN A 146 89.55 91.97 -49.14
CA GLN A 146 88.09 92.07 -49.18
C GLN A 146 87.44 90.85 -49.87
N ILE A 147 88.04 90.33 -50.94
CA ILE A 147 87.61 89.09 -51.62
C ILE A 147 87.76 87.89 -50.68
N ASP A 148 88.83 87.79 -49.91
CA ASP A 148 89.01 86.72 -48.93
C ASP A 148 88.02 86.83 -47.76
N GLN A 149 87.79 88.03 -47.23
CA GLN A 149 86.76 88.28 -46.23
C GLN A 149 85.36 87.89 -46.73
N LEU A 150 85.02 88.24 -47.98
CA LEU A 150 83.74 87.87 -48.61
C LEU A 150 83.64 86.35 -48.85
N LYS A 151 84.72 85.68 -49.31
CA LYS A 151 84.76 84.21 -49.41
C LYS A 151 84.54 83.55 -48.05
N ASN A 152 85.20 84.04 -47.01
CA ASN A 152 85.06 83.55 -45.64
C ASN A 152 83.70 83.92 -45.00
N GLN A 153 82.99 84.93 -45.49
CA GLN A 153 81.58 85.16 -45.14
C GLN A 153 80.66 84.19 -45.88
N CYS A 154 80.81 84.03 -47.21
CA CYS A 154 80.02 83.10 -48.02
C CYS A 154 80.16 81.65 -47.51
N LYS A 155 81.38 81.22 -47.17
CA LYS A 155 81.64 79.88 -46.62
C LYS A 155 80.91 79.67 -45.28
N ARG A 156 80.98 80.63 -44.35
CA ARG A 156 80.25 80.54 -43.07
C ARG A 156 78.74 80.56 -43.24
N LEU A 157 78.20 81.37 -44.16
CA LEU A 157 76.78 81.38 -44.49
C LEU A 157 76.33 80.05 -45.13
N GLN A 158 77.17 79.43 -45.95
CA GLN A 158 76.92 78.12 -46.56
C GLN A 158 76.97 76.99 -45.51
N GLU A 159 77.96 77.01 -44.61
CA GLU A 159 78.06 76.11 -43.46
C GLU A 159 76.85 76.24 -42.52
N GLN A 160 76.38 77.47 -42.27
CA GLN A 160 75.16 77.74 -41.50
C GLN A 160 73.90 77.21 -42.21
N LEU A 161 73.73 77.47 -43.51
CA LEU A 161 72.59 76.95 -44.29
C LEU A 161 72.55 75.42 -44.33
N GLU A 162 73.71 74.77 -44.41
CA GLU A 162 73.79 73.30 -44.40
C GLU A 162 73.54 72.72 -43.00
N GLN A 163 73.96 73.41 -41.94
CA GLN A 163 73.63 73.07 -40.55
C GLN A 163 72.12 73.23 -40.28
N GLU A 164 71.51 74.34 -40.66
CA GLU A 164 70.06 74.57 -40.50
C GLU A 164 69.22 73.55 -41.26
N ARG A 165 69.65 73.15 -42.47
CA ARG A 165 69.03 72.04 -43.22
C ARG A 165 69.09 70.73 -42.45
N LYS A 166 70.28 70.33 -41.98
CA LYS A 166 70.46 69.09 -41.20
C LYS A 166 69.66 69.11 -39.89
N GLU A 167 69.56 70.25 -39.22
CA GLU A 167 68.71 70.39 -38.04
C GLU A 167 67.22 70.32 -38.37
N PHE A 168 66.76 70.92 -39.46
CA PHE A 168 65.36 70.84 -39.91
C PHE A 168 64.99 69.41 -40.32
N GLU A 169 65.84 68.74 -41.09
CA GLU A 169 65.71 67.32 -41.47
C GLU A 169 65.70 66.42 -40.23
N GLN A 170 66.57 66.67 -39.24
CA GLN A 170 66.57 65.88 -38.00
C GLN A 170 65.33 66.15 -37.12
N ARG A 171 64.82 67.39 -37.05
CA ARG A 171 63.59 67.74 -36.31
C ARG A 171 62.37 67.07 -36.97
N THR A 172 62.20 67.24 -38.27
CA THR A 172 61.10 66.62 -39.03
C THR A 172 61.17 65.09 -39.02
N PHE A 173 62.37 64.48 -39.07
CA PHE A 173 62.52 63.03 -38.88
C PHE A 173 62.08 62.55 -37.49
N LYS A 174 62.43 63.29 -36.42
CA LYS A 174 61.99 62.99 -35.04
C LYS A 174 60.48 63.12 -34.90
N GLU A 175 59.88 64.18 -35.43
CA GLU A 175 58.43 64.41 -35.43
C GLU A 175 57.67 63.33 -36.21
N GLN A 176 58.14 62.98 -37.42
CA GLN A 176 57.58 61.86 -38.19
C GLN A 176 57.72 60.52 -37.47
N SER A 177 58.82 60.28 -36.75
CA SER A 177 59.02 59.04 -36.00
C SER A 177 58.06 58.95 -34.82
N ALA A 178 57.90 60.02 -34.04
CA ALA A 178 56.95 60.09 -32.93
C ALA A 178 55.49 59.94 -33.40
N LEU A 179 55.12 60.55 -34.53
CA LEU A 179 53.79 60.39 -35.12
C LEU A 179 53.53 58.96 -35.63
N LYS A 180 54.55 58.29 -36.19
CA LYS A 180 54.47 56.87 -36.59
C LYS A 180 54.32 55.96 -35.38
N GLU A 181 55.07 56.20 -34.30
CA GLU A 181 54.95 55.45 -33.04
C GLU A 181 53.56 55.64 -32.41
N GLN A 182 53.05 56.87 -32.35
CA GLN A 182 51.70 57.15 -31.87
C GLN A 182 50.62 56.46 -32.73
N LEU A 183 50.79 56.45 -34.06
CA LEU A 183 49.88 55.74 -34.98
C LEU A 183 49.94 54.22 -34.75
N GLN A 184 51.13 53.65 -34.57
CA GLN A 184 51.33 52.22 -34.24
C GLN A 184 50.56 51.84 -32.96
N VAL A 185 50.69 52.64 -31.90
CA VAL A 185 49.98 52.44 -30.63
C VAL A 185 48.46 52.57 -30.80
N HIS A 186 47.99 53.54 -31.59
CA HIS A 186 46.55 53.68 -31.88
C HIS A 186 46.00 52.49 -32.68
N ILE A 187 46.72 52.00 -33.70
CA ILE A 187 46.34 50.79 -34.46
C ILE A 187 46.26 49.58 -33.54
N GLN A 188 47.25 49.37 -32.67
CA GLN A 188 47.25 48.26 -31.71
C GLN A 188 46.10 48.38 -30.69
N THR A 189 45.83 49.58 -30.19
CA THR A 189 44.71 49.85 -29.25
C THR A 189 43.36 49.59 -29.92
N ILE A 190 43.18 49.99 -31.17
CA ILE A 190 41.96 49.71 -31.95
C ILE A 190 41.83 48.20 -32.20
N GLY A 191 42.93 47.50 -32.49
CA GLY A 191 42.95 46.04 -32.63
C GLY A 191 42.43 45.32 -31.38
N ILE A 192 42.96 45.67 -30.21
CA ILE A 192 42.54 45.11 -28.91
C ILE A 192 41.05 45.42 -28.64
N LEU A 193 40.61 46.66 -28.85
CA LEU A 193 39.21 47.03 -28.65
C LEU A 193 38.25 46.32 -29.64
N VAL A 194 38.73 45.96 -30.83
CA VAL A 194 37.96 45.18 -31.81
C VAL A 194 37.91 43.70 -31.44
N SER A 195 38.99 43.10 -30.93
CA SER A 195 38.96 41.71 -30.43
C SER A 195 38.10 41.60 -29.17
N GLU A 196 38.32 42.44 -28.16
CA GLU A 196 37.50 42.50 -26.94
C GLU A 196 36.00 42.67 -27.26
N LYS A 197 35.66 43.61 -28.16
CA LYS A 197 34.27 43.80 -28.61
C LYS A 197 33.71 42.55 -29.28
N SER A 198 34.51 41.85 -30.07
CA SER A 198 34.07 40.64 -30.79
C SER A 198 33.87 39.46 -29.83
N GLU A 199 34.78 39.28 -28.87
CA GLU A 199 34.67 38.29 -27.79
C GLU A 199 33.46 38.57 -26.89
N LEU A 200 33.30 39.80 -26.41
CA LEU A 200 32.15 40.21 -25.59
C LEU A 200 30.83 40.07 -26.35
N GLN A 201 30.80 40.36 -27.65
CA GLN A 201 29.63 40.15 -28.50
C GLN A 201 29.34 38.65 -28.70
N GLY A 202 30.38 37.81 -28.83
CA GLY A 202 30.29 36.36 -28.84
C GLY A 202 29.68 35.82 -27.54
N LEU A 203 30.30 36.13 -26.40
CA LEU A 203 29.83 35.75 -25.05
C LEU A 203 28.40 36.22 -24.78
N ALA A 204 28.06 37.46 -25.16
CA ALA A 204 26.70 37.98 -25.02
C ALA A 204 25.68 37.25 -25.92
N SER A 205 26.09 36.76 -27.10
CA SER A 205 25.23 35.93 -27.96
C SER A 205 25.04 34.52 -27.38
N GLN A 206 26.11 33.91 -26.85
CA GLN A 206 26.09 32.60 -26.21
C GLN A 206 25.21 32.62 -24.95
N ALA A 207 25.38 33.62 -24.08
CA ALA A 207 24.56 33.81 -22.88
C ALA A 207 23.07 34.02 -23.21
N ARG A 208 22.75 34.76 -24.28
CA ARG A 208 21.37 34.90 -24.78
C ARG A 208 20.80 33.57 -25.27
N SER A 209 21.59 32.77 -25.97
CA SER A 209 21.17 31.44 -26.45
C SER A 209 20.90 30.48 -25.28
N GLN A 210 21.81 30.44 -24.30
CA GLN A 210 21.64 29.65 -23.07
C GLN A 210 20.41 30.10 -22.26
N LEU A 211 20.20 31.41 -22.10
CA LEU A 211 19.01 31.95 -21.41
C LEU A 211 17.71 31.54 -22.14
N LYS A 212 17.69 31.60 -23.48
CA LYS A 212 16.56 31.14 -24.29
C LYS A 212 16.30 29.65 -24.06
N GLN A 213 17.32 28.80 -24.20
CA GLN A 213 17.20 27.36 -23.96
C GLN A 213 16.65 27.06 -22.55
N LYS A 214 17.18 27.72 -21.51
CA LYS A 214 16.71 27.54 -20.13
C LYS A 214 15.27 28.04 -19.93
N SER A 215 14.83 29.04 -20.67
CA SER A 215 13.43 29.47 -20.69
C SER A 215 12.51 28.46 -21.38
N GLU A 216 12.99 27.75 -22.40
CA GLU A 216 12.24 26.70 -23.12
C GLU A 216 12.16 25.41 -22.28
N GLU A 217 13.26 25.00 -21.64
CA GLU A 217 13.28 23.92 -20.65
C GLU A 217 12.32 24.19 -19.47
N ALA A 218 12.33 25.42 -18.93
CA ALA A 218 11.41 25.81 -17.86
C ALA A 218 9.93 25.79 -18.29
N ALA A 219 9.65 26.08 -19.56
CA ALA A 219 8.30 26.00 -20.12
C ALA A 219 7.81 24.55 -20.27
N ASP A 220 8.66 23.62 -20.74
CA ASP A 220 8.34 22.18 -20.76
C ASP A 220 8.08 21.65 -19.34
N LEU A 221 8.98 21.91 -18.39
CA LEU A 221 8.82 21.48 -17.01
C LEU A 221 7.53 22.03 -16.38
N SER A 222 7.17 23.28 -16.68
CA SER A 222 5.88 23.87 -16.25
C SER A 222 4.67 23.18 -16.89
N SER A 223 4.75 22.84 -18.18
CA SER A 223 3.71 22.09 -18.90
C SER A 223 3.52 20.69 -18.32
N ARG A 224 4.63 19.96 -18.09
CA ARG A 224 4.63 18.62 -17.47
C ARG A 224 4.11 18.64 -16.04
N LEU A 225 4.48 19.65 -15.24
CA LEU A 225 3.93 19.86 -13.90
C LEU A 225 2.41 20.12 -13.94
N LYS A 226 1.92 20.91 -14.89
CA LYS A 226 0.49 21.15 -15.09
C LYS A 226 -0.26 19.86 -15.48
N ALA A 227 0.29 19.08 -16.40
CA ALA A 227 -0.28 17.78 -16.82
C ALA A 227 -0.27 16.74 -15.69
N SER A 228 0.76 16.76 -14.83
CA SER A 228 0.82 15.94 -13.61
C SER A 228 -0.27 16.34 -12.61
N ARG A 229 -0.38 17.63 -12.28
CA ARG A 229 -1.43 18.17 -11.40
C ARG A 229 -2.85 17.88 -11.90
N GLN A 230 -3.08 17.91 -13.21
CA GLN A 230 -4.37 17.53 -13.79
C GLN A 230 -4.69 16.05 -13.55
N ARG A 231 -3.73 15.14 -13.77
CA ARG A 231 -3.90 13.71 -13.46
C ARG A 231 -4.11 13.44 -11.98
N VAL A 232 -3.41 14.14 -11.08
CA VAL A 232 -3.67 14.04 -9.63
C VAL A 232 -5.11 14.44 -9.30
N ALA A 233 -5.59 15.58 -9.81
CA ALA A 233 -6.97 16.02 -9.58
C ALA A 233 -8.04 15.12 -10.25
N GLU A 234 -7.67 14.34 -11.26
CA GLU A 234 -8.53 13.32 -11.87
C GLU A 234 -8.58 12.05 -11.01
N LEU A 235 -7.43 11.59 -10.52
CA LEU A 235 -7.32 10.47 -9.56
C LEU A 235 -8.05 10.78 -8.24
N GLU A 236 -7.96 12.00 -7.72
CA GLU A 236 -8.72 12.45 -6.54
C GLU A 236 -10.23 12.34 -6.75
N ARG A 237 -10.74 12.75 -7.92
CA ARG A 237 -12.18 12.61 -8.27
C ARG A 237 -12.59 11.15 -8.42
N ASN A 238 -11.74 10.32 -9.02
CA ASN A 238 -11.99 8.89 -9.17
C ASN A 238 -12.00 8.20 -7.80
N LEU A 239 -11.08 8.53 -6.91
CA LEU A 239 -11.02 8.04 -5.52
C LEU A 239 -12.26 8.45 -4.73
N LEU A 240 -12.68 9.72 -4.79
CA LEU A 240 -13.94 10.18 -4.18
C LEU A 240 -15.17 9.46 -4.74
N THR A 241 -15.20 9.21 -6.06
CA THR A 241 -16.29 8.48 -6.72
C THR A 241 -16.34 7.03 -6.26
N VAL A 242 -15.20 6.33 -6.27
CA VAL A 242 -15.04 4.95 -5.76
C VAL A 242 -15.46 4.88 -4.30
N ASN A 243 -14.95 5.76 -3.43
CA ASN A 243 -15.31 5.79 -2.01
C ASN A 243 -16.82 6.01 -1.80
N SER A 244 -17.46 6.88 -2.60
CA SER A 244 -18.92 7.06 -2.58
C SER A 244 -19.69 5.81 -3.04
N SER A 245 -19.10 4.98 -3.90
CA SER A 245 -19.67 3.69 -4.33
C SER A 245 -19.46 2.60 -3.27
N THR A 246 -18.29 2.54 -2.64
CA THR A 246 -17.99 1.64 -1.51
C THR A 246 -18.93 1.90 -0.34
N SER A 247 -19.15 3.17 0.03
CA SER A 247 -20.10 3.53 1.10
C SER A 247 -21.55 3.15 0.78
N LYS A 248 -21.96 3.22 -0.50
CA LYS A 248 -23.28 2.70 -0.93
C LYS A 248 -23.35 1.17 -0.85
N LEU A 249 -22.30 0.48 -1.31
CA LEU A 249 -22.22 -0.99 -1.27
C LEU A 249 -22.21 -1.51 0.18
N GLN A 250 -21.51 -0.84 1.09
CA GLN A 250 -21.54 -1.13 2.53
C GLN A 250 -22.95 -1.01 3.10
N LYS A 251 -23.68 0.07 2.80
CA LYS A 251 -25.08 0.24 3.24
C LYS A 251 -25.99 -0.85 2.68
N THR A 252 -25.89 -1.18 1.39
CA THR A 252 -26.67 -2.29 0.82
C THR A 252 -26.30 -3.64 1.43
N GLN A 253 -25.04 -3.85 1.83
CA GLN A 253 -24.61 -5.07 2.52
C GLN A 253 -25.15 -5.13 3.96
N GLU A 254 -25.19 -4.00 4.68
CA GLU A 254 -25.83 -3.90 5.99
C GLU A 254 -27.34 -4.19 5.89
N ASP A 255 -28.03 -3.64 4.89
CA ASP A 255 -29.47 -3.84 4.70
C ASP A 255 -29.81 -5.27 4.29
N VAL A 256 -29.03 -5.89 3.40
CA VAL A 256 -29.13 -7.33 3.10
C VAL A 256 -28.80 -8.20 4.32
N ASN A 257 -27.85 -7.80 5.17
CA ASN A 257 -27.57 -8.50 6.42
C ASN A 257 -28.75 -8.41 7.42
N LYS A 258 -29.44 -7.27 7.51
CA LYS A 258 -30.66 -7.08 8.32
C LYS A 258 -31.81 -7.94 7.79
N GLU A 259 -32.03 -7.95 6.48
CA GLU A 259 -33.05 -8.79 5.84
C GLU A 259 -32.76 -10.28 6.07
N LYS A 260 -31.50 -10.71 5.89
CA LYS A 260 -31.05 -12.07 6.22
C LYS A 260 -31.36 -12.44 7.67
N GLN A 261 -30.99 -11.60 8.64
CA GLN A 261 -31.28 -11.85 10.07
C GLN A 261 -32.79 -11.92 10.34
N SER A 262 -33.61 -11.10 9.67
CA SER A 262 -35.07 -11.15 9.76
C SER A 262 -35.61 -12.49 9.25
N LEU A 263 -35.13 -12.96 8.09
CA LEU A 263 -35.50 -14.25 7.51
C LEU A 263 -35.00 -15.45 8.35
N GLU A 264 -33.80 -15.39 8.93
CA GLU A 264 -33.28 -16.41 9.84
C GLU A 264 -34.16 -16.52 11.11
N ASN A 265 -34.58 -15.38 11.67
CA ASN A 265 -35.52 -15.34 12.79
C ASN A 265 -36.91 -15.89 12.43
N GLU A 266 -37.44 -15.58 11.24
CA GLU A 266 -38.75 -16.09 10.80
C GLU A 266 -38.70 -17.60 10.53
N VAL A 267 -37.61 -18.09 9.92
CA VAL A 267 -37.35 -19.53 9.77
C VAL A 267 -37.27 -20.23 11.13
N ALA A 268 -36.69 -19.60 12.16
CA ALA A 268 -36.67 -20.15 13.52
C ALA A 268 -38.08 -20.27 14.14
N LYS A 269 -38.93 -19.24 14.00
CA LYS A 269 -40.35 -19.29 14.43
C LYS A 269 -41.12 -20.40 13.72
N LEU A 270 -40.98 -20.49 12.40
CA LEU A 270 -41.67 -21.49 11.58
C LEU A 270 -41.20 -22.92 11.90
N ARG A 271 -39.92 -23.13 12.24
CA ARG A 271 -39.42 -24.41 12.76
C ARG A 271 -40.09 -24.79 14.08
N LYS A 272 -40.12 -23.87 15.06
CA LYS A 272 -40.78 -24.10 16.37
C LYS A 272 -42.26 -24.43 16.21
N SER A 273 -42.99 -23.66 15.39
CA SER A 273 -44.40 -23.94 15.10
C SER A 273 -44.61 -25.30 14.42
N ARG A 274 -43.71 -25.70 13.52
CA ARG A 274 -43.73 -27.05 12.91
C ARG A 274 -43.48 -28.15 13.95
N GLU A 275 -42.63 -27.92 14.94
CA GLU A 275 -42.35 -28.85 16.03
C GLU A 275 -43.55 -28.98 16.99
N GLU A 276 -44.19 -27.86 17.36
CA GLU A 276 -45.45 -27.83 18.12
C GLU A 276 -46.58 -28.60 17.40
N ILE A 277 -46.76 -28.36 16.09
CA ILE A 277 -47.75 -29.07 15.27
C ILE A 277 -47.39 -30.57 15.13
N ASN A 278 -46.11 -30.92 15.01
CA ASN A 278 -45.67 -32.32 14.98
C ASN A 278 -45.95 -33.03 16.31
N GLN A 279 -45.73 -32.35 17.44
CA GLN A 279 -46.04 -32.90 18.76
C GLN A 279 -47.55 -33.15 18.91
N GLN A 280 -48.40 -32.18 18.59
CA GLN A 280 -49.86 -32.34 18.57
C GLN A 280 -50.30 -33.50 17.67
N ASN A 281 -49.69 -33.65 16.49
CA ASN A 281 -49.94 -34.79 15.60
C ASN A 281 -49.49 -36.13 16.20
N SER A 282 -48.44 -36.15 17.02
CA SER A 282 -47.99 -37.38 17.71
C SER A 282 -48.94 -37.77 18.86
N GLU A 283 -49.43 -36.78 19.62
CA GLU A 283 -50.41 -36.96 20.69
C GLU A 283 -51.75 -37.46 20.13
N LEU A 284 -52.26 -36.85 19.06
CA LEU A 284 -53.49 -37.29 18.38
C LEU A 284 -53.37 -38.71 17.79
N LYS A 285 -52.20 -39.08 17.25
CA LYS A 285 -51.93 -40.46 16.79
C LYS A 285 -51.90 -41.45 17.95
N SER A 286 -51.34 -41.06 19.09
CA SER A 286 -51.34 -41.88 20.32
C SER A 286 -52.77 -42.11 20.81
N GLN A 287 -53.55 -41.03 20.97
CA GLN A 287 -54.97 -41.10 21.36
C GLN A 287 -55.79 -41.97 20.41
N LEU A 288 -55.62 -41.82 19.09
CA LEU A 288 -56.29 -42.65 18.09
C LEU A 288 -55.91 -44.13 18.22
N THR A 289 -54.62 -44.42 18.46
CA THR A 289 -54.14 -45.80 18.69
C THR A 289 -54.77 -46.41 19.94
N THR A 290 -54.90 -45.64 21.03
CA THR A 290 -55.60 -46.07 22.24
C THR A 290 -57.10 -46.27 22.00
N LYS A 291 -57.77 -45.42 21.22
CA LYS A 291 -59.18 -45.64 20.87
C LYS A 291 -59.39 -46.85 19.94
N ILE A 292 -58.42 -47.19 19.10
CA ILE A 292 -58.43 -48.43 18.31
C ILE A 292 -58.24 -49.67 19.21
N SER A 293 -57.37 -49.61 20.23
CA SER A 293 -57.20 -50.75 21.16
C SER A 293 -58.37 -50.91 22.12
N GLU A 294 -58.94 -49.81 22.66
CA GLU A 294 -60.20 -49.82 23.42
C GLU A 294 -61.34 -50.44 22.61
N ASN A 295 -61.54 -49.99 21.37
CA ASN A 295 -62.60 -50.52 20.50
C ASN A 295 -62.38 -52.02 20.20
N ARG A 296 -61.14 -52.43 19.92
CA ARG A 296 -60.78 -53.85 19.75
C ARG A 296 -61.09 -54.68 21.00
N GLN A 297 -60.84 -54.15 22.20
CA GLN A 297 -61.18 -54.84 23.44
C GLN A 297 -62.69 -54.93 23.65
N LEU A 298 -63.45 -53.88 23.35
CA LEU A 298 -64.92 -53.91 23.39
C LEU A 298 -65.49 -54.96 22.42
N VAL A 299 -64.93 -55.10 21.22
CA VAL A 299 -65.31 -56.15 20.25
C VAL A 299 -64.99 -57.56 20.76
N LEU A 300 -63.90 -57.75 21.51
CA LEU A 300 -63.61 -59.03 22.16
C LEU A 300 -64.58 -59.32 23.32
N ASN A 301 -64.86 -58.33 24.17
CA ASN A 301 -65.81 -58.45 25.28
C ASN A 301 -67.24 -58.75 24.77
N LEU A 302 -67.66 -58.15 23.66
CA LEU A 302 -68.95 -58.44 23.03
C LEU A 302 -69.04 -59.89 22.55
N LYS A 303 -67.99 -60.42 21.90
CA LYS A 303 -67.94 -61.84 21.51
C LYS A 303 -67.98 -62.78 22.70
N GLU A 304 -67.28 -62.47 23.79
CA GLU A 304 -67.35 -63.29 25.00
C GLU A 304 -68.76 -63.26 25.61
N LEU A 305 -69.45 -62.12 25.56
CA LEU A 305 -70.86 -62.01 25.98
C LEU A 305 -71.81 -62.77 25.06
N GLU A 306 -71.59 -62.75 23.75
CA GLU A 306 -72.33 -63.57 22.77
C GLU A 306 -72.12 -65.06 23.02
N GLU A 307 -70.88 -65.52 23.26
CA GLU A 307 -70.57 -66.91 23.61
C GLU A 307 -71.20 -67.32 24.95
N ARG A 308 -71.12 -66.46 25.98
CA ARG A 308 -71.79 -66.68 27.28
C ARG A 308 -73.31 -66.74 27.15
N LEU A 309 -73.91 -65.91 26.30
CA LEU A 309 -75.35 -65.92 26.00
C LEU A 309 -75.75 -67.22 25.30
N ASN A 310 -75.07 -67.59 24.21
CA ASN A 310 -75.31 -68.86 23.51
C ASN A 310 -75.20 -70.08 24.46
N MET A 311 -74.24 -70.08 25.39
CA MET A 311 -74.10 -71.13 26.41
C MET A 311 -75.19 -71.07 27.49
N SER A 312 -75.76 -69.90 27.78
CA SER A 312 -76.93 -69.74 28.64
C SER A 312 -78.20 -70.25 27.94
N ASP A 313 -78.42 -69.88 26.69
CA ASP A 313 -79.57 -70.30 25.90
C ASP A 313 -79.56 -71.81 25.67
N LEU A 314 -78.38 -72.41 25.43
CA LEU A 314 -78.22 -73.86 25.37
C LEU A 314 -78.56 -74.54 26.71
N ARG A 315 -78.22 -73.94 27.86
CA ARG A 315 -78.62 -74.44 29.19
C ARG A 315 -80.13 -74.31 29.40
N VAL A 316 -80.74 -73.20 29.00
CA VAL A 316 -82.20 -73.01 29.05
C VAL A 316 -82.91 -74.03 28.16
N GLN A 317 -82.39 -74.32 26.97
CA GLN A 317 -82.92 -75.34 26.06
C GLN A 317 -82.74 -76.76 26.60
N GLN A 318 -81.61 -77.08 27.24
CA GLN A 318 -81.39 -78.35 27.94
C GLN A 318 -82.35 -78.50 29.12
N LEU A 319 -82.52 -77.47 29.95
CA LEU A 319 -83.47 -77.48 31.06
C LEU A 319 -84.93 -77.58 30.57
N ALA A 320 -85.30 -76.93 29.46
CA ALA A 320 -86.62 -77.06 28.85
C ALA A 320 -86.88 -78.49 28.33
N THR A 321 -85.89 -79.12 27.68
CA THR A 321 -86.03 -80.51 27.19
C THR A 321 -86.03 -81.55 28.30
N GLN A 322 -85.29 -81.32 29.40
CA GLN A 322 -85.33 -82.20 30.58
C GLN A 322 -86.59 -82.02 31.43
N SER A 323 -87.04 -80.77 31.64
CA SER A 323 -88.27 -80.49 32.39
C SER A 323 -89.52 -80.92 31.63
N GLY A 324 -89.55 -80.85 30.29
CA GLY A 324 -90.73 -81.20 29.49
C GLY A 324 -91.37 -82.55 29.87
N GLN A 325 -90.57 -83.61 30.04
CA GLN A 325 -91.11 -84.95 30.26
C GLN A 325 -91.70 -85.17 31.67
N ASP A 326 -91.06 -84.66 32.72
CA ASP A 326 -91.58 -84.77 34.10
C ASP A 326 -92.60 -83.69 34.46
N THR A 327 -92.43 -82.46 33.95
CA THR A 327 -93.31 -81.33 34.32
C THR A 327 -94.64 -81.33 33.57
N GLU A 328 -94.71 -81.80 32.32
CA GLU A 328 -95.99 -81.87 31.59
C GLU A 328 -96.93 -82.89 32.23
N GLY A 329 -96.41 -84.06 32.63
CA GLY A 329 -97.13 -85.05 33.43
C GLY A 329 -97.39 -84.65 34.89
N ALA A 330 -96.75 -83.60 35.42
CA ALA A 330 -97.08 -83.00 36.72
C ALA A 330 -98.13 -81.90 36.59
N LEU A 331 -98.02 -81.05 35.56
CA LEU A 331 -98.97 -79.99 35.22
C LEU A 331 -100.35 -80.58 34.89
N GLN A 332 -100.42 -81.67 34.14
CA GLN A 332 -101.71 -82.31 33.84
C GLN A 332 -102.40 -82.79 35.13
N ARG A 333 -101.68 -83.43 36.05
CA ARG A 333 -102.23 -83.84 37.36
C ARG A 333 -102.65 -82.65 38.22
N LEU A 334 -101.85 -81.59 38.27
CA LEU A 334 -102.22 -80.35 38.97
C LEU A 334 -103.43 -79.65 38.34
N GLN A 335 -103.60 -79.72 37.02
CA GLN A 335 -104.77 -79.19 36.30
C GLN A 335 -106.02 -80.03 36.61
N GLU A 336 -105.89 -81.36 36.67
CA GLU A 336 -106.97 -82.28 37.05
C GLU A 336 -107.39 -82.09 38.52
N GLU A 337 -106.44 -82.03 39.47
CA GLU A 337 -106.70 -81.69 40.87
C GLU A 337 -107.33 -80.29 41.02
N LYS A 338 -106.82 -79.29 40.30
CA LYS A 338 -107.38 -77.93 40.31
C LYS A 338 -108.85 -77.95 39.87
N VAL A 339 -109.18 -78.61 38.77
CA VAL A 339 -110.56 -78.71 38.28
C VAL A 339 -111.44 -79.47 39.27
N GLU A 340 -110.92 -80.51 39.93
CA GLU A 340 -111.68 -81.20 40.99
C GLU A 340 -111.92 -80.29 42.21
N VAL A 341 -110.95 -79.45 42.60
CA VAL A 341 -111.08 -78.47 43.68
C VAL A 341 -112.03 -77.33 43.30
N GLU A 342 -112.01 -76.82 42.07
CA GLU A 342 -112.95 -75.80 41.58
C GLU A 342 -114.39 -76.35 41.54
N ASN A 343 -114.58 -77.63 41.18
CA ASN A 343 -115.87 -78.32 41.27
C ASN A 343 -116.34 -78.52 42.73
N LYS A 344 -115.44 -78.87 43.66
CA LYS A 344 -115.75 -78.94 45.10
C LYS A 344 -116.09 -77.56 45.67
N LEU A 345 -115.36 -76.52 45.30
CA LEU A 345 -115.57 -75.14 45.75
C LEU A 345 -116.94 -74.60 45.30
N THR A 346 -117.33 -74.87 44.04
CA THR A 346 -118.65 -74.47 43.52
C THR A 346 -119.80 -75.25 44.15
N GLN A 347 -119.63 -76.55 44.44
CA GLN A 347 -120.59 -77.33 45.24
C GLN A 347 -120.75 -76.77 46.66
N TYR A 348 -119.64 -76.46 47.35
CA TYR A 348 -119.70 -75.84 48.68
C TYR A 348 -120.32 -74.43 48.65
N ALA A 349 -120.05 -73.63 47.62
CA ALA A 349 -120.69 -72.32 47.45
C ALA A 349 -122.21 -72.44 47.28
N GLN A 350 -122.70 -73.41 46.49
CA GLN A 350 -124.13 -73.70 46.35
C GLN A 350 -124.75 -74.17 47.67
N ALA A 351 -124.09 -75.07 48.41
CA ALA A 351 -124.54 -75.53 49.72
C ALA A 351 -124.60 -74.39 50.76
N VAL A 352 -123.59 -73.52 50.79
CA VAL A 352 -123.59 -72.31 51.65
C VAL A 352 -124.71 -71.35 51.25
N GLN A 353 -125.00 -71.19 49.96
CA GLN A 353 -126.11 -70.34 49.49
C GLN A 353 -127.48 -70.92 49.90
N GLN A 354 -127.66 -72.24 49.80
CA GLN A 354 -128.87 -72.93 50.28
C GLN A 354 -129.05 -72.77 51.80
N LEU A 355 -128.02 -73.09 52.59
CA LEU A 355 -128.04 -72.94 54.06
C LEU A 355 -128.24 -71.48 54.50
N THR A 356 -127.74 -70.51 53.72
CA THR A 356 -127.97 -69.08 53.96
C THR A 356 -129.42 -68.71 53.75
N GLY A 357 -130.05 -69.19 52.67
CA GLY A 357 -131.48 -69.01 52.41
C GLY A 357 -132.38 -69.70 53.44
N GLU A 358 -132.04 -70.92 53.86
CA GLU A 358 -132.74 -71.63 54.95
C GLU A 358 -132.62 -70.87 56.28
N ARG A 359 -131.42 -70.39 56.63
CA ARG A 359 -131.18 -69.55 57.80
C ARG A 359 -131.99 -68.25 57.74
N GLU A 360 -132.09 -67.60 56.60
CA GLU A 360 -132.83 -66.35 56.42
C GLU A 360 -134.35 -66.58 56.50
N TYR A 361 -134.86 -67.66 55.90
CA TYR A 361 -136.24 -68.10 56.07
C TYR A 361 -136.57 -68.42 57.54
N LEU A 362 -135.72 -69.17 58.23
CA LEU A 362 -135.85 -69.45 59.67
C LEU A 362 -135.76 -68.16 60.49
N THR A 363 -134.90 -67.21 60.13
CA THR A 363 -134.79 -65.92 60.82
C THR A 363 -136.06 -65.10 60.66
N GLN A 364 -136.67 -65.07 59.48
CA GLN A 364 -137.98 -64.43 59.27
C GLN A 364 -139.08 -65.13 60.08
N GLN A 365 -139.10 -66.48 60.12
CA GLN A 365 -140.05 -67.23 60.94
C GLN A 365 -139.89 -66.95 62.45
N TYR A 366 -138.65 -66.87 62.94
CA TYR A 366 -138.38 -66.49 64.34
C TYR A 366 -138.74 -65.03 64.61
N GLN A 367 -138.44 -64.08 63.72
CA GLN A 367 -138.86 -62.69 63.87
C GLN A 367 -140.39 -62.55 63.86
N ALA A 368 -141.11 -63.30 63.02
CA ALA A 368 -142.57 -63.33 63.01
C ALA A 368 -143.14 -63.91 64.33
N ASN A 369 -142.56 -65.00 64.84
CA ASN A 369 -142.94 -65.56 66.14
C ASN A 369 -142.63 -64.60 67.30
N ILE A 370 -141.48 -63.93 67.29
CA ILE A 370 -141.12 -62.91 68.29
C ILE A 370 -142.10 -61.74 68.24
N ALA A 371 -142.49 -61.26 67.04
CA ALA A 371 -143.49 -60.21 66.89
C ALA A 371 -144.88 -60.66 67.38
N GLN A 372 -145.26 -61.92 67.16
CA GLN A 372 -146.50 -62.49 67.71
C GLN A 372 -146.46 -62.60 69.24
N LEU A 373 -145.34 -63.09 69.81
CA LEU A 373 -145.15 -63.11 71.27
C LEU A 373 -145.10 -61.69 71.87
N GLN A 374 -144.46 -60.71 71.21
CA GLN A 374 -144.45 -59.32 71.69
C GLN A 374 -145.87 -58.73 71.68
N ASN A 375 -146.66 -58.96 70.63
CA ASN A 375 -148.07 -58.56 70.61
C ASN A 375 -148.87 -59.26 71.73
N HIS A 376 -148.62 -60.54 72.01
CA HIS A 376 -149.33 -61.26 73.06
C HIS A 376 -148.90 -60.84 74.47
N CYS A 377 -147.60 -60.58 74.68
CA CYS A 377 -147.07 -59.97 75.90
C CYS A 377 -147.58 -58.54 76.09
N GLN A 378 -147.78 -57.77 75.03
CA GLN A 378 -148.43 -56.45 75.10
C GLN A 378 -149.90 -56.59 75.48
N GLN A 379 -150.66 -57.49 74.84
CA GLN A 379 -152.05 -57.79 75.23
C GLN A 379 -152.17 -58.23 76.70
N LEU A 380 -151.26 -59.08 77.18
CA LEU A 380 -151.18 -59.50 78.58
C LEU A 380 -150.75 -58.33 79.50
N THR A 381 -149.88 -57.43 79.04
CA THR A 381 -149.49 -56.22 79.77
C THR A 381 -150.67 -55.24 79.88
N ASP A 382 -151.46 -55.09 78.82
CA ASP A 382 -152.66 -54.24 78.82
C ASP A 382 -153.77 -54.85 79.69
N GLN A 383 -153.93 -56.18 79.69
CA GLN A 383 -154.77 -56.89 80.65
C GLN A 383 -154.28 -56.73 82.10
N ILE A 384 -152.97 -56.83 82.35
CA ILE A 384 -152.35 -56.59 83.66
C ILE A 384 -152.53 -55.13 84.09
N ASN A 385 -152.48 -54.17 83.17
CA ASN A 385 -152.74 -52.75 83.45
C ASN A 385 -154.21 -52.51 83.83
N ASN A 386 -155.16 -53.12 83.12
CA ASN A 386 -156.58 -53.05 83.48
C ASN A 386 -156.84 -53.72 84.85
N LEU A 387 -156.29 -54.91 85.06
CA LEU A 387 -156.32 -55.60 86.36
C LEU A 387 -155.57 -54.83 87.46
N LEU A 388 -154.60 -53.97 87.12
CA LEU A 388 -153.94 -53.06 88.06
C LEU A 388 -154.81 -51.86 88.42
N VAL A 389 -155.65 -51.35 87.51
CA VAL A 389 -156.66 -50.33 87.83
C VAL A 389 -157.69 -50.95 88.79
N GLU A 390 -158.29 -52.09 88.43
CA GLU A 390 -159.23 -52.82 89.31
C GLU A 390 -158.58 -53.19 90.65
N LYS A 391 -157.33 -53.66 90.65
CA LYS A 391 -156.57 -53.96 91.88
C LYS A 391 -156.27 -52.71 92.70
N ASN A 392 -156.05 -51.54 92.10
CA ASN A 392 -155.82 -50.31 92.87
C ASN A 392 -157.12 -49.78 93.51
N GLU A 393 -158.28 -49.98 92.87
CA GLU A 393 -159.59 -49.74 93.47
C GLU A 393 -159.85 -50.72 94.63
N ILE A 394 -159.52 -52.00 94.47
CA ILE A 394 -159.57 -53.00 95.54
C ILE A 394 -158.56 -52.69 96.66
N ALA A 395 -157.34 -52.26 96.35
CA ALA A 395 -156.30 -51.96 97.34
C ALA A 395 -156.57 -50.67 98.13
N ALA A 396 -157.42 -49.77 97.62
CA ALA A 396 -157.96 -48.67 98.41
C ALA A 396 -158.88 -49.19 99.52
N HIS A 397 -159.66 -50.24 99.25
CA HIS A 397 -160.51 -50.92 100.24
C HIS A 397 -159.70 -51.84 101.16
N GLU A 398 -158.67 -52.52 100.63
CA GLU A 398 -157.79 -53.41 101.41
C GLU A 398 -156.91 -52.65 102.43
N LYS A 399 -156.62 -51.37 102.17
CA LYS A 399 -155.99 -50.44 103.15
C LYS A 399 -156.84 -50.11 104.37
N GLU A 400 -158.16 -50.32 104.31
CA GLU A 400 -159.07 -50.19 105.45
C GLU A 400 -159.05 -51.46 106.33
N VAL A 401 -158.78 -52.62 105.72
CA VAL A 401 -158.73 -53.94 106.39
C VAL A 401 -157.34 -54.25 106.94
N THR A 402 -156.26 -53.80 106.29
CA THR A 402 -154.86 -54.02 106.72
C THR A 402 -154.43 -53.21 107.94
N ALA A 403 -155.38 -52.63 108.68
CA ALA A 403 -155.19 -52.12 110.04
C ALA A 403 -155.21 -53.24 111.12
N GLN A 404 -155.39 -54.52 110.76
CA GLN A 404 -155.57 -55.64 111.70
C GLN A 404 -154.51 -56.76 111.64
N LEU A 405 -153.47 -56.63 110.82
CA LEU A 405 -152.31 -57.55 110.74
C LEU A 405 -151.06 -56.72 110.35
N GLU A 406 -150.23 -56.17 111.25
CA GLU A 406 -149.70 -56.67 112.52
C GLU A 406 -149.20 -58.13 112.52
N ALA A 407 -148.08 -58.33 113.23
CA ALA A 407 -147.44 -59.60 113.56
C ALA A 407 -146.79 -60.46 112.44
N LEU A 408 -145.56 -60.05 112.08
CA LEU A 408 -144.32 -60.87 111.99
C LEU A 408 -143.74 -61.37 110.63
N ARG A 409 -142.40 -61.17 110.53
CA ARG A 409 -141.36 -61.70 109.59
C ARG A 409 -141.23 -61.01 108.22
N ASN A 410 -140.10 -60.39 107.82
CA ASN A 410 -138.73 -60.22 108.37
C ASN A 410 -137.86 -61.48 108.60
N ALA A 411 -136.54 -61.54 108.25
CA ALA A 411 -135.64 -60.65 107.46
C ALA A 411 -134.20 -61.28 107.25
N LYS A 412 -133.28 -60.56 106.54
CA LYS A 412 -131.76 -60.60 106.52
C LYS A 412 -131.03 -61.62 105.60
N ALA A 413 -129.75 -61.47 105.16
CA ALA A 413 -128.64 -60.43 105.08
C ALA A 413 -127.57 -60.94 104.03
N GLY A 414 -126.38 -60.38 103.65
CA GLY A 414 -125.47 -59.24 103.97
C GLY A 414 -124.28 -59.21 102.95
N GLU A 415 -123.01 -58.71 103.07
CA GLU A 415 -122.22 -57.70 103.86
C GLU A 415 -120.71 -58.18 103.95
N GLU A 416 -119.53 -57.49 103.74
CA GLU A 416 -119.00 -56.36 102.90
C GLU A 416 -117.39 -56.28 102.98
N ILE A 417 -116.68 -55.26 102.38
CA ILE A 417 -115.35 -54.60 102.78
C ILE A 417 -113.89 -54.92 102.20
N ASN A 418 -113.21 -53.87 101.63
CA ASN A 418 -111.81 -53.24 101.66
C ASN A 418 -110.45 -54.02 101.97
N ALA A 419 -109.14 -53.56 101.94
CA ALA A 419 -108.37 -52.26 101.75
C ALA A 419 -106.79 -52.33 101.52
N ASN A 420 -106.12 -51.18 101.19
CA ASN A 420 -104.71 -50.68 101.47
C ASN A 420 -103.40 -50.99 100.61
N ALA A 421 -102.34 -50.12 100.72
CA ALA A 421 -101.10 -49.97 99.86
C ALA A 421 -99.79 -49.50 100.61
N PRO A 422 -98.58 -49.39 99.97
CA PRO A 422 -97.91 -48.05 99.76
C PRO A 422 -96.86 -47.86 98.59
N ASP A 423 -96.52 -46.58 98.30
CA ASP A 423 -95.34 -45.90 97.64
C ASP A 423 -94.67 -46.33 96.30
N GLU A 424 -94.37 -45.34 95.42
CA GLU A 424 -93.75 -45.52 94.09
C GLU A 424 -92.75 -44.41 93.62
N GLU A 425 -92.84 -43.17 94.11
CA GLU A 425 -92.30 -41.98 93.38
C GLU A 425 -90.76 -41.81 93.39
N THR A 426 -90.08 -42.18 94.48
CA THR A 426 -88.63 -41.93 94.65
C THR A 426 -87.75 -42.76 93.72
N LEU A 427 -88.22 -43.94 93.31
CA LEU A 427 -87.44 -44.92 92.55
C LEU A 427 -87.25 -44.48 91.09
N LYS A 428 -88.28 -43.89 90.47
CA LYS A 428 -88.23 -43.33 89.11
C LYS A 428 -87.19 -42.21 88.95
N ARG A 429 -87.07 -41.35 89.97
CA ARG A 429 -86.20 -40.16 89.90
C ARG A 429 -84.70 -40.48 89.90
N LEU A 430 -84.31 -41.59 90.53
CA LEU A 430 -82.94 -42.15 90.43
C LEU A 430 -82.72 -42.86 89.09
N GLN A 431 -83.74 -43.54 88.56
CA GLN A 431 -83.68 -44.24 87.29
C GLN A 431 -83.46 -43.27 86.10
N GLU A 432 -84.14 -42.12 86.09
CA GLU A 432 -83.89 -41.03 85.12
C GLU A 432 -82.47 -40.48 85.17
N GLN A 433 -81.87 -40.36 86.36
CA GLN A 433 -80.52 -39.82 86.52
C GLN A 433 -79.46 -40.80 86.02
N LEU A 434 -79.65 -42.11 86.26
CA LEU A 434 -78.79 -43.14 85.71
C LEU A 434 -78.84 -43.13 84.17
N GLN A 435 -80.05 -43.09 83.60
CA GLN A 435 -80.22 -43.08 82.14
C GLN A 435 -79.54 -41.87 81.47
N ARG A 436 -79.67 -40.66 82.03
CA ARG A 436 -78.96 -39.48 81.49
C ARG A 436 -77.44 -39.62 81.54
N ALA A 437 -76.89 -40.19 82.61
CA ALA A 437 -75.45 -40.45 82.71
C ALA A 437 -74.97 -41.51 81.69
N GLU A 438 -75.80 -42.51 81.38
CA GLU A 438 -75.53 -43.50 80.33
C GLU A 438 -75.62 -42.89 78.92
N GLU A 439 -76.58 -42.01 78.67
CA GLU A 439 -76.73 -41.24 77.42
C GLU A 439 -75.57 -40.26 77.21
N GLU A 440 -75.15 -39.52 78.25
CA GLU A 440 -73.97 -38.65 78.21
C GLU A 440 -72.69 -39.45 77.95
N LYS A 441 -72.50 -40.58 78.65
CA LYS A 441 -71.36 -41.49 78.42
C LYS A 441 -71.33 -42.03 76.98
N ALA A 442 -72.49 -42.41 76.42
CA ALA A 442 -72.59 -42.87 75.04
C ALA A 442 -72.24 -41.75 74.04
N ASN A 443 -72.70 -40.52 74.29
CA ASN A 443 -72.38 -39.36 73.46
C ASN A 443 -70.90 -38.98 73.51
N LEU A 444 -70.26 -38.96 74.69
CA LEU A 444 -68.81 -38.74 74.82
C LEU A 444 -68.01 -39.87 74.16
N HIS A 445 -68.41 -41.13 74.32
CA HIS A 445 -67.72 -42.26 73.69
C HIS A 445 -67.81 -42.18 72.16
N LYS A 446 -68.96 -41.76 71.61
CA LYS A 446 -69.10 -41.48 70.18
C LYS A 446 -68.16 -40.34 69.74
N GLN A 447 -68.19 -39.19 70.42
CA GLN A 447 -67.31 -38.06 70.07
C GLN A 447 -65.82 -38.43 70.12
N TYR A 448 -65.40 -39.25 71.09
CA TYR A 448 -64.05 -39.79 71.14
C TYR A 448 -63.74 -40.72 69.96
N SER A 449 -64.67 -41.64 69.60
CA SER A 449 -64.51 -42.51 68.43
C SER A 449 -64.43 -41.72 67.12
N ASP A 450 -65.23 -40.66 66.98
CA ASP A 450 -65.24 -39.78 65.82
C ASP A 450 -63.88 -39.03 65.73
N GLN A 451 -63.39 -38.47 66.86
CA GLN A 451 -62.06 -37.84 66.92
C GLN A 451 -60.89 -38.80 66.65
N VAL A 452 -60.97 -40.06 67.07
CA VAL A 452 -59.95 -41.08 66.75
C VAL A 452 -59.96 -41.42 65.25
N ASN A 453 -61.16 -41.52 64.64
CA ASN A 453 -61.30 -41.72 63.20
C ASN A 453 -60.79 -40.52 62.38
N ASP A 454 -61.04 -39.30 62.84
CA ASP A 454 -60.55 -38.08 62.19
C ASP A 454 -59.03 -37.95 62.30
N ASN A 455 -58.45 -38.18 63.49
CA ASN A 455 -56.99 -38.20 63.64
C ASN A 455 -56.33 -39.28 62.76
N MET A 456 -56.92 -40.48 62.66
CA MET A 456 -56.44 -41.53 61.75
C MET A 456 -56.51 -41.10 60.27
N GLN A 457 -57.50 -40.30 59.88
CA GLN A 457 -57.59 -39.74 58.53
C GLN A 457 -56.54 -38.65 58.30
N LEU A 458 -56.33 -37.74 59.28
CA LEU A 458 -55.28 -36.73 59.20
C LEU A 458 -53.88 -37.38 59.11
N SER A 459 -53.56 -38.40 59.91
CA SER A 459 -52.27 -39.10 59.85
C SER A 459 -52.01 -39.72 58.47
N LYS A 460 -53.04 -40.28 57.81
CA LYS A 460 -52.91 -40.79 56.43
C LYS A 460 -52.65 -39.66 55.44
N LEU A 461 -53.39 -38.54 55.55
CA LEU A 461 -53.17 -37.37 54.70
C LEU A 461 -51.79 -36.75 54.89
N TYR A 462 -51.25 -36.72 56.13
CA TYR A 462 -49.88 -36.29 56.39
C TYR A 462 -48.87 -37.22 55.73
N GLN A 463 -49.00 -38.54 55.89
CA GLN A 463 -48.12 -39.51 55.24
C GLN A 463 -48.18 -39.42 53.70
N GLU A 464 -49.35 -39.18 53.11
CA GLU A 464 -49.50 -38.89 51.67
C GLU A 464 -48.83 -37.58 51.24
N LYS A 465 -48.72 -36.57 52.13
CA LYS A 465 -47.97 -35.33 51.84
C LYS A 465 -46.47 -35.51 52.00
N GLU A 466 -46.01 -36.24 53.02
CA GLU A 466 -44.60 -36.56 53.22
C GLU A 466 -44.04 -37.33 52.02
N LEU A 467 -44.70 -38.43 51.62
CA LEU A 467 -44.33 -39.18 50.41
C LEU A 467 -44.34 -38.32 49.14
N LYS A 468 -45.23 -37.33 49.04
CA LYS A 468 -45.26 -36.41 47.88
C LYS A 468 -44.17 -35.33 47.94
N VAL A 469 -43.70 -34.95 49.13
CA VAL A 469 -42.52 -34.10 49.29
C VAL A 469 -41.27 -34.88 48.90
N GLU A 470 -41.09 -36.11 49.40
CA GLU A 470 -39.97 -36.99 49.03
C GLU A 470 -39.89 -37.22 47.50
N GLU A 471 -41.02 -37.45 46.84
CA GLU A 471 -41.09 -37.59 45.37
C GLU A 471 -40.64 -36.30 44.66
N LEU A 472 -41.10 -35.13 45.13
CA LEU A 472 -40.72 -33.83 44.56
C LEU A 472 -39.25 -33.49 44.82
N GLU A 473 -38.70 -33.82 45.99
CA GLU A 473 -37.28 -33.65 46.30
C GLU A 473 -36.40 -34.57 45.45
N SER A 474 -36.81 -35.82 45.22
CA SER A 474 -36.13 -36.74 44.29
C SER A 474 -36.13 -36.21 42.85
N ILE A 475 -37.26 -35.65 42.39
CA ILE A 475 -37.36 -34.99 41.08
C ILE A 475 -36.44 -33.76 41.00
N VAL A 476 -36.36 -32.95 42.08
CA VAL A 476 -35.47 -31.77 42.15
C VAL A 476 -33.99 -32.18 42.20
N SER A 477 -33.62 -33.30 42.81
CA SER A 477 -32.24 -33.82 42.75
C SER A 477 -31.87 -34.18 41.31
N ARG A 478 -32.70 -34.98 40.64
CA ARG A 478 -32.49 -35.36 39.23
C ARG A 478 -32.38 -34.15 38.30
N PHE A 479 -33.21 -33.12 38.48
CA PHE A 479 -33.08 -31.89 37.69
C PHE A 479 -31.80 -31.10 37.97
N LYS A 480 -31.16 -31.24 39.15
CA LYS A 480 -29.83 -30.67 39.43
C LYS A 480 -28.74 -31.49 38.75
N GLU A 481 -28.84 -32.82 38.81
CA GLU A 481 -27.93 -33.78 38.16
C GLU A 481 -27.96 -33.58 36.62
N ASP A 482 -29.15 -33.57 36.00
CA ASP A 482 -29.38 -33.23 34.59
C ASP A 482 -28.78 -31.86 34.22
N ALA A 483 -28.86 -30.87 35.12
CA ALA A 483 -28.31 -29.53 34.88
C ALA A 483 -26.77 -29.51 34.94
N THR A 484 -26.15 -30.31 35.81
CA THR A 484 -24.68 -30.48 35.83
C THR A 484 -24.19 -31.24 34.61
N ASP A 485 -24.85 -32.32 34.20
CA ASP A 485 -24.49 -33.09 33.00
C ASP A 485 -24.67 -32.25 31.73
N ARG A 486 -25.77 -31.48 31.64
CA ARG A 486 -25.98 -30.53 30.54
C ARG A 486 -24.90 -29.44 30.50
N LYS A 487 -24.40 -28.98 31.66
CA LYS A 487 -23.29 -28.02 31.72
C LYS A 487 -21.98 -28.66 31.23
N ALA A 488 -21.65 -29.86 31.70
CA ALA A 488 -20.46 -30.60 31.26
C ALA A 488 -20.48 -30.89 29.76
N LEU A 489 -21.65 -31.28 29.22
CA LEU A 489 -21.84 -31.49 27.77
C LEU A 489 -21.66 -30.19 26.97
N LEU A 490 -22.18 -29.05 27.45
CA LEU A 490 -21.97 -27.76 26.81
C LEU A 490 -20.50 -27.33 26.84
N GLU A 491 -19.78 -27.61 27.93
CA GLU A 491 -18.35 -27.34 28.07
C GLU A 491 -17.51 -28.23 27.13
N SER A 492 -17.84 -29.51 27.00
CA SER A 492 -17.28 -30.40 25.96
C SER A 492 -17.53 -29.84 24.57
N ILE A 493 -18.78 -29.53 24.21
CA ILE A 493 -19.15 -28.98 22.89
C ILE A 493 -18.42 -27.65 22.62
N GLN A 494 -18.16 -26.83 23.63
CA GLN A 494 -17.39 -25.60 23.49
C GLN A 494 -15.90 -25.86 23.23
N ASN A 495 -15.31 -26.84 23.90
CA ASN A 495 -13.93 -27.29 23.67
C ASN A 495 -13.76 -27.99 22.30
N ASP A 496 -14.72 -28.82 21.91
CA ASP A 496 -14.80 -29.44 20.58
C ASP A 496 -14.95 -28.38 19.50
N LYS A 497 -15.85 -27.40 19.68
CA LYS A 497 -15.99 -26.25 18.77
C LYS A 497 -14.70 -25.46 18.66
N ALA A 498 -13.97 -25.22 19.75
CA ALA A 498 -12.67 -24.53 19.70
C ALA A 498 -11.62 -25.34 18.93
N THR A 499 -11.58 -26.66 19.15
CA THR A 499 -10.66 -27.59 18.49
C THR A 499 -10.95 -27.71 17.00
N ILE A 500 -12.22 -27.88 16.63
CA ILE A 500 -12.69 -27.86 15.23
C ILE A 500 -12.41 -26.51 14.59
N SER A 501 -12.61 -25.39 15.29
CA SER A 501 -12.31 -24.06 14.75
C SER A 501 -10.81 -23.89 14.44
N ARG A 502 -9.92 -24.37 15.32
CA ARG A 502 -8.47 -24.41 15.07
C ARG A 502 -8.11 -25.30 13.89
N ALA A 503 -8.68 -26.50 13.80
CA ALA A 503 -8.47 -27.41 12.69
C ALA A 503 -9.01 -26.85 11.35
N VAL A 504 -10.13 -26.14 11.36
CA VAL A 504 -10.70 -25.48 10.18
C VAL A 504 -9.85 -24.27 9.76
N ALA A 505 -9.31 -23.50 10.71
CA ALA A 505 -8.34 -22.44 10.42
C ALA A 505 -7.08 -23.03 9.76
N GLN A 506 -6.44 -24.03 10.38
CA GLN A 506 -5.27 -24.72 9.79
C GLN A 506 -5.56 -25.30 8.40
N ASN A 507 -6.74 -25.90 8.18
CA ASN A 507 -7.14 -26.39 6.84
C ASN A 507 -7.42 -25.26 5.82
N LYS A 508 -7.74 -24.05 6.27
CA LYS A 508 -7.85 -22.87 5.41
C LYS A 508 -6.47 -22.31 5.09
N ASP A 509 -5.57 -22.25 6.07
CA ASP A 509 -4.22 -21.72 5.90
C ASP A 509 -3.37 -22.64 5.02
N LEU A 510 -3.49 -23.97 5.20
CA LEU A 510 -2.92 -24.97 4.29
C LEU A 510 -3.48 -24.86 2.86
N LYS A 511 -4.75 -24.45 2.69
CA LYS A 511 -5.30 -24.17 1.35
C LYS A 511 -4.74 -22.89 0.76
N SER A 512 -4.58 -21.82 1.54
CA SER A 512 -3.88 -20.60 1.11
C SER A 512 -2.47 -20.94 0.62
N GLN A 513 -1.71 -21.70 1.41
CA GLN A 513 -0.35 -22.14 1.05
C GLN A 513 -0.34 -23.01 -0.22
N LEU A 514 -1.31 -23.90 -0.41
CA LEU A 514 -1.44 -24.70 -1.65
C LEU A 514 -1.84 -23.85 -2.86
N GLU A 515 -2.75 -22.89 -2.69
CA GLU A 515 -3.15 -21.93 -3.73
C GLU A 515 -1.97 -21.02 -4.11
N GLU A 516 -1.22 -20.50 -3.13
CA GLU A 516 0.00 -19.70 -3.31
C GLU A 516 1.12 -20.50 -4.00
N LEU A 517 1.33 -21.77 -3.62
CA LEU A 517 2.29 -22.67 -4.29
C LEU A 517 1.87 -23.00 -5.73
N GLN A 518 0.56 -23.18 -5.98
CA GLN A 518 0.03 -23.38 -7.32
C GLN A 518 0.21 -22.11 -8.17
N ASP A 519 -0.09 -20.93 -7.62
CA ASP A 519 0.11 -19.63 -8.28
C ASP A 519 1.59 -19.37 -8.58
N ALA A 520 2.49 -19.70 -7.64
CA ALA A 520 3.93 -19.61 -7.83
C ALA A 520 4.43 -20.60 -8.89
N PHE A 521 3.90 -21.83 -8.92
CA PHE A 521 4.23 -22.82 -9.95
C PHE A 521 3.75 -22.40 -11.34
N VAL A 522 2.53 -21.85 -11.46
CA VAL A 522 2.00 -21.31 -12.72
C VAL A 522 2.85 -20.13 -13.19
N LYS A 523 3.14 -19.15 -12.32
CA LYS A 523 4.01 -18.01 -12.66
C LYS A 523 5.43 -18.45 -13.04
N MET A 524 5.99 -19.45 -12.36
CA MET A 524 7.28 -20.03 -12.72
C MET A 524 7.24 -20.76 -14.06
N SER A 525 6.17 -21.50 -14.36
CA SER A 525 5.97 -22.20 -15.63
C SER A 525 5.79 -21.23 -16.80
N GLU A 526 4.99 -20.18 -16.61
CA GLU A 526 4.81 -19.09 -17.58
C GLU A 526 6.11 -18.31 -17.80
N ASN A 527 6.82 -17.93 -16.74
CA ASN A 527 8.13 -17.29 -16.86
C ASN A 527 9.17 -18.18 -17.55
N ASN A 528 9.18 -19.49 -17.29
CA ASN A 528 10.08 -20.44 -17.94
C ASN A 528 9.72 -20.64 -19.43
N MET A 529 8.43 -20.69 -19.76
CA MET A 529 7.95 -20.71 -21.15
C MET A 529 8.32 -19.43 -21.90
N ASN A 530 8.12 -18.26 -21.30
CA ASN A 530 8.49 -16.96 -21.87
C ASN A 530 10.01 -16.82 -22.02
N LEU A 531 10.80 -17.26 -21.04
CA LEU A 531 12.27 -17.27 -21.10
C LEU A 531 12.78 -18.24 -22.17
N THR A 532 12.20 -19.43 -22.29
CA THR A 532 12.52 -20.42 -23.34
C THR A 532 12.18 -19.89 -24.73
N THR A 533 11.03 -19.25 -24.89
CA THR A 533 10.61 -18.63 -26.15
C THR A 533 11.54 -17.47 -26.53
N THR A 534 11.93 -16.65 -25.56
CA THR A 534 12.88 -15.54 -25.75
C THR A 534 14.26 -16.10 -26.14
N LEU A 535 14.75 -17.12 -25.45
CA LEU A 535 16.02 -17.80 -25.74
C LEU A 535 16.03 -18.39 -27.15
N GLN A 536 14.96 -19.05 -27.58
CA GLN A 536 14.81 -19.56 -28.95
C GLN A 536 14.81 -18.43 -29.98
N SER A 537 14.14 -17.30 -29.71
CA SER A 537 14.15 -16.15 -30.61
C SER A 537 15.54 -15.49 -30.72
N GLU A 538 16.28 -15.41 -29.62
CA GLU A 538 17.65 -14.89 -29.59
C GLU A 538 18.66 -15.87 -30.22
N GLN A 539 18.44 -17.19 -30.08
CA GLN A 539 19.21 -18.22 -30.80
C GLN A 539 19.00 -18.10 -32.32
N HIS A 540 17.76 -18.00 -32.79
CA HIS A 540 17.48 -17.77 -34.21
C HIS A 540 18.05 -16.44 -34.71
N ARG A 541 18.01 -15.37 -33.91
CA ARG A 541 18.65 -14.08 -34.24
C ARG A 541 20.18 -14.20 -34.29
N ALA A 542 20.79 -15.02 -33.45
CA ALA A 542 22.22 -15.30 -33.48
C ALA A 542 22.63 -16.14 -34.70
N ASP A 543 21.84 -17.15 -35.06
CA ASP A 543 22.04 -17.95 -36.29
C ASP A 543 21.87 -17.09 -37.56
N GLU A 544 20.88 -16.20 -37.60
CA GLU A 544 20.69 -15.26 -38.71
C GLU A 544 21.88 -14.29 -38.83
N LEU A 545 22.34 -13.71 -37.72
CA LEU A 545 23.54 -12.85 -37.71
C LEU A 545 24.82 -13.62 -38.08
N LYS A 546 24.93 -14.89 -37.69
CA LYS A 546 26.03 -15.77 -38.10
C LYS A 546 26.00 -16.03 -39.61
N GLN A 547 24.82 -16.32 -40.18
CA GLN A 547 24.67 -16.50 -41.62
C GLN A 547 24.97 -15.21 -42.40
N GLN A 548 24.56 -14.04 -41.88
CA GLN A 548 24.92 -12.74 -42.47
C GLN A 548 26.43 -12.49 -42.39
N LEU A 549 27.10 -12.85 -41.29
CA LEU A 549 28.57 -12.76 -41.18
C LEU A 549 29.28 -13.71 -42.14
N GLU A 550 28.82 -14.95 -42.28
CA GLU A 550 29.34 -15.92 -43.25
C GLU A 550 29.19 -15.41 -44.69
N GLN A 551 28.04 -14.81 -45.04
CA GLN A 551 27.86 -14.15 -46.34
C GLN A 551 28.84 -12.98 -46.52
N ARG A 552 29.05 -12.12 -45.52
CA ARG A 552 30.00 -10.99 -45.63
C ARG A 552 31.46 -11.45 -45.72
N ILE A 553 31.82 -12.57 -45.11
CA ILE A 553 33.14 -13.18 -45.27
C ILE A 553 33.31 -13.66 -46.72
N GLN A 554 32.31 -14.34 -47.29
CA GLN A 554 32.35 -14.76 -48.70
C GLN A 554 32.44 -13.55 -49.65
N GLU A 555 31.63 -12.51 -49.45
CA GLU A 555 31.70 -11.28 -50.26
C GLU A 555 33.08 -10.60 -50.19
N LEU A 556 33.76 -10.66 -49.04
CA LEU A 556 35.12 -10.14 -48.88
C LEU A 556 36.18 -11.03 -49.54
N ASP A 557 36.04 -12.36 -49.49
CA ASP A 557 36.98 -13.29 -50.12
C ASP A 557 36.82 -13.33 -51.65
N ASP A 558 35.60 -13.25 -52.16
CA ASP A 558 35.31 -13.00 -53.59
C ASP A 558 35.92 -11.66 -54.04
N GLY A 559 35.85 -10.63 -53.17
CA GLY A 559 36.47 -9.33 -53.38
C GLY A 559 38.00 -9.38 -53.42
N LYS A 560 38.64 -10.19 -52.57
CA LYS A 560 40.10 -10.42 -52.59
C LYS A 560 40.52 -11.12 -53.88
N GLN A 561 39.85 -12.19 -54.29
CA GLN A 561 40.16 -12.89 -55.54
C GLN A 561 40.02 -11.96 -56.77
N GLN A 562 39.05 -11.03 -56.75
CA GLN A 562 38.91 -9.99 -57.76
C GLN A 562 39.98 -8.87 -57.70
N MET A 563 40.70 -8.72 -56.60
CA MET A 563 41.87 -7.84 -56.49
C MET A 563 43.13 -8.58 -56.93
N GLU A 564 43.37 -9.80 -56.42
CA GLU A 564 44.51 -10.64 -56.80
C GLU A 564 44.58 -10.85 -58.32
N SER A 565 43.46 -11.21 -58.97
CA SER A 565 43.39 -11.34 -60.44
C SER A 565 43.58 -10.03 -61.21
N LYS A 566 43.34 -8.85 -60.59
CA LYS A 566 43.68 -7.54 -61.19
C LYS A 566 45.14 -7.20 -61.00
N ASP A 567 45.72 -7.50 -59.84
CA ASP A 567 47.13 -7.29 -59.56
C ASP A 567 48.00 -8.21 -60.44
N GLU A 568 47.57 -9.46 -60.68
CA GLU A 568 48.15 -10.34 -61.70
C GLU A 568 48.07 -9.74 -63.12
N ALA A 569 46.91 -9.20 -63.52
CA ALA A 569 46.74 -8.58 -64.83
C ALA A 569 47.59 -7.30 -64.98
N VAL A 570 47.71 -6.49 -63.92
CA VAL A 570 48.60 -5.31 -63.87
C VAL A 570 50.07 -5.73 -63.95
N ALA A 571 50.48 -6.78 -63.24
CA ALA A 571 51.84 -7.31 -63.34
C ALA A 571 52.16 -7.84 -64.75
N GLN A 572 51.22 -8.53 -65.41
CA GLN A 572 51.36 -8.96 -66.80
C GLN A 572 51.52 -7.76 -67.76
N LEU A 573 50.69 -6.72 -67.60
CA LEU A 573 50.80 -5.49 -68.41
C LEU A 573 52.10 -4.72 -68.14
N GLN A 574 52.58 -4.66 -66.90
CA GLN A 574 53.89 -4.09 -66.57
C GLN A 574 55.04 -4.89 -67.20
N SER A 575 54.96 -6.22 -67.21
CA SER A 575 55.95 -7.08 -67.87
C SER A 575 55.98 -6.84 -69.38
N GLN A 576 54.82 -6.74 -70.04
CA GLN A 576 54.71 -6.40 -71.47
C GLN A 576 55.25 -5.00 -71.79
N LEU A 577 55.02 -4.02 -70.90
CA LEU A 577 55.55 -2.66 -71.05
C LEU A 577 57.08 -2.63 -70.89
N GLN A 578 57.65 -3.41 -69.96
CA GLN A 578 59.10 -3.56 -69.84
C GLN A 578 59.73 -4.27 -71.04
N GLU A 579 59.06 -5.30 -71.58
CA GLU A 579 59.54 -6.03 -72.76
C GLU A 579 59.50 -5.16 -74.02
N THR A 580 58.39 -4.49 -74.30
CA THR A 580 58.29 -3.55 -75.43
C THR A 580 59.21 -2.32 -75.29
N HIS A 581 59.47 -1.84 -74.07
CA HIS A 581 60.48 -0.80 -73.83
C HIS A 581 61.90 -1.28 -74.14
N LYS A 582 62.23 -2.54 -73.79
CA LYS A 582 63.50 -3.18 -74.12
C LYS A 582 63.66 -3.42 -75.62
N GLU A 583 62.60 -3.85 -76.32
CA GLU A 583 62.58 -3.94 -77.79
C GLU A 583 62.80 -2.57 -78.43
N LEU A 584 62.10 -1.52 -77.96
CA LEU A 584 62.27 -0.15 -78.44
C LEU A 584 63.71 0.36 -78.25
N LEU A 585 64.33 0.09 -77.10
CA LEU A 585 65.73 0.43 -76.83
C LEU A 585 66.71 -0.33 -77.74
N GLN A 586 66.44 -1.61 -78.04
CA GLN A 586 67.22 -2.38 -79.00
C GLN A 586 67.05 -1.83 -80.43
N HIS A 587 65.84 -1.45 -80.82
CA HIS A 587 65.58 -0.80 -82.11
C HIS A 587 66.27 0.56 -82.23
N ALA A 588 66.29 1.38 -81.17
CA ALA A 588 67.06 2.62 -81.14
C ALA A 588 68.56 2.37 -81.35
N GLN A 589 69.17 1.46 -80.58
CA GLN A 589 70.59 1.10 -80.74
C GLN A 589 70.92 0.50 -82.12
N MET A 590 69.97 -0.18 -82.76
CA MET A 590 70.10 -0.67 -84.14
C MET A 590 70.02 0.47 -85.16
N ALA A 591 69.13 1.44 -84.95
CA ALA A 591 69.03 2.64 -85.78
C ALA A 591 70.27 3.53 -85.65
N ASP A 592 70.77 3.78 -84.44
CA ASP A 592 72.01 4.54 -84.19
C ASP A 592 73.21 3.93 -84.93
N ARG A 593 73.34 2.59 -84.89
CA ARG A 593 74.36 1.85 -85.65
C ARG A 593 74.15 2.00 -87.15
N ALA A 594 72.93 1.90 -87.66
CA ALA A 594 72.63 2.09 -89.07
C ALA A 594 72.96 3.52 -89.55
N HIS A 595 72.65 4.54 -88.75
CA HIS A 595 73.04 5.93 -88.99
C HIS A 595 74.56 6.11 -88.95
N HIS A 596 75.27 5.49 -87.99
CA HIS A 596 76.73 5.53 -87.94
C HIS A 596 77.38 4.88 -89.17
N TYR A 597 76.85 3.74 -89.65
CA TYR A 597 77.33 3.15 -90.91
C TYR A 597 77.02 4.05 -92.11
N ALA A 598 75.80 4.59 -92.23
CA ALA A 598 75.42 5.50 -93.32
C ALA A 598 76.25 6.80 -93.35
N ALA A 599 76.62 7.35 -92.19
CA ALA A 599 77.48 8.53 -92.09
C ALA A 599 78.94 8.25 -92.51
N ASN A 600 79.45 7.04 -92.26
CA ASN A 600 80.80 6.62 -92.67
C ASN A 600 80.85 6.06 -94.10
N GLN A 601 79.70 5.67 -94.68
CA GLN A 601 79.57 5.17 -96.06
C GLN A 601 80.29 6.06 -97.11
N PRO A 602 80.07 7.39 -97.20
CA PRO A 602 80.77 8.21 -98.20
C PRO A 602 82.29 8.28 -98.01
N LEU A 603 82.79 8.19 -96.76
CA LEU A 603 84.22 8.15 -96.48
C LEU A 603 84.83 6.82 -96.95
N VAL A 604 84.14 5.70 -96.71
CA VAL A 604 84.55 4.38 -97.21
C VAL A 604 84.51 4.33 -98.74
N GLU A 605 83.52 4.95 -99.38
CA GLU A 605 83.42 5.03 -100.84
C GLU A 605 84.52 5.91 -101.46
N SER A 606 84.91 7.02 -100.82
CA SER A 606 86.08 7.81 -101.25
C SER A 606 87.37 6.98 -101.18
N LEU A 607 87.64 6.36 -100.03
CA LEU A 607 88.83 5.53 -99.83
C LEU A 607 88.88 4.31 -100.77
N GLN A 608 87.74 3.73 -101.12
CA GLN A 608 87.67 2.66 -102.14
C GLN A 608 87.94 3.18 -103.55
N LYS A 609 87.47 4.38 -103.89
CA LYS A 609 87.71 5.02 -105.19
C LYS A 609 89.18 5.41 -105.35
N GLU A 610 89.78 6.05 -104.35
CA GLU A 610 91.21 6.37 -104.28
C GLU A 610 92.09 5.12 -104.39
N LEU A 611 91.71 4.04 -103.69
CA LEU A 611 92.41 2.75 -103.78
C LEU A 611 92.28 2.12 -105.18
N GLY A 612 91.13 2.24 -105.85
CA GLY A 612 90.91 1.79 -107.23
C GLY A 612 91.80 2.54 -108.22
N GLU A 613 91.79 3.88 -108.15
CA GLU A 613 92.62 4.76 -108.99
C GLU A 613 94.13 4.48 -108.79
N ALA A 614 94.57 4.25 -107.54
CA ALA A 614 95.94 3.83 -107.26
C ALA A 614 96.29 2.44 -107.85
N GLN A 615 95.35 1.49 -107.87
CA GLN A 615 95.56 0.15 -108.43
C GLN A 615 95.59 0.13 -109.96
N GLU A 616 94.81 0.97 -110.64
CA GLU A 616 94.87 1.09 -112.10
C GLU A 616 96.18 1.74 -112.56
N ASN A 617 96.61 2.82 -111.88
CA ASN A 617 97.92 3.44 -112.12
C ASN A 617 99.09 2.45 -111.93
N LEU A 618 99.03 1.60 -110.89
CA LEU A 618 100.03 0.54 -110.67
C LEU A 618 100.03 -0.54 -111.76
N ARG A 619 98.89 -0.87 -112.39
CA ARG A 619 98.85 -1.81 -113.52
C ARG A 619 99.52 -1.23 -114.75
N ALA A 620 99.18 0.00 -115.14
CA ALA A 620 99.76 0.65 -116.32
C ALA A 620 101.30 0.71 -116.23
N LEU A 621 101.83 1.21 -115.11
CA LEU A 621 103.28 1.30 -114.85
C LEU A 621 103.98 -0.06 -114.80
N SER A 622 103.25 -1.14 -114.47
CA SER A 622 103.78 -2.51 -114.43
C SER A 622 103.93 -3.14 -115.83
N GLU A 623 102.96 -2.90 -116.72
CA GLU A 623 103.00 -3.45 -118.09
C GLU A 623 104.10 -2.81 -118.94
N GLU A 624 104.27 -1.48 -118.86
CA GLU A 624 105.39 -0.77 -119.50
C GLU A 624 106.76 -1.26 -118.98
N ASN A 625 106.85 -1.51 -117.67
CA ASN A 625 108.06 -2.06 -117.03
C ASN A 625 108.45 -3.45 -117.55
N HIS A 626 107.48 -4.27 -117.99
CA HIS A 626 107.75 -5.66 -118.35
C HIS A 626 108.33 -5.80 -119.78
N LEU A 627 107.98 -4.89 -120.69
CA LEU A 627 108.52 -4.86 -122.06
C LEU A 627 109.99 -4.42 -122.11
N LEU A 628 110.35 -3.38 -121.35
CA LEU A 628 111.72 -2.83 -121.34
C LEU A 628 112.75 -3.79 -120.72
N LYS A 629 112.36 -4.56 -119.69
CA LYS A 629 113.25 -5.50 -118.99
C LYS A 629 113.72 -6.70 -119.83
N SER A 630 113.08 -6.98 -120.97
CA SER A 630 113.48 -8.07 -121.86
C SER A 630 114.67 -7.75 -122.79
N HIS A 631 115.06 -6.47 -122.92
CA HIS A 631 116.07 -6.05 -123.90
C HIS A 631 117.38 -5.50 -123.31
N LEU A 632 117.36 -5.00 -122.07
CA LEU A 632 118.52 -4.36 -121.41
C LEU A 632 119.34 -5.32 -120.55
N THR A 633 119.86 -6.39 -121.17
CA THR A 633 120.87 -7.30 -120.56
C THR A 633 122.19 -7.31 -121.33
N LYS A 634 122.43 -6.30 -122.18
CA LYS A 634 123.65 -6.13 -122.98
C LYS A 634 124.01 -4.64 -123.06
N LEU A 635 125.29 -4.35 -122.79
CA LEU A 635 125.93 -3.02 -122.76
C LEU A 635 125.42 -2.07 -121.67
N GLU A 636 126.21 -2.03 -120.59
CA GLU A 636 126.94 -0.86 -120.06
C GLU A 636 126.25 0.52 -119.95
N ASP A 637 126.44 1.11 -118.76
CA ASP A 637 126.23 2.50 -118.37
C ASP A 637 124.82 3.11 -118.56
N GLY A 638 124.53 4.22 -117.88
CA GLY A 638 123.48 5.10 -118.41
C GLY A 638 122.77 6.05 -117.47
N ARG A 639 122.61 5.73 -116.17
CA ARG A 639 122.21 6.68 -115.10
C ARG A 639 120.79 7.30 -115.25
N GLU A 640 120.36 8.01 -114.18
CA GLU A 640 119.22 8.97 -114.12
C GLU A 640 117.80 8.40 -114.41
N GLU A 641 116.70 8.87 -113.82
CA GLU A 641 116.44 9.60 -112.56
C GLU A 641 115.07 9.08 -112.01
N GLY A 642 114.50 9.44 -110.86
CA GLY A 642 114.01 10.78 -110.46
C GLY A 642 112.78 11.21 -111.30
N PRO A 643 111.69 11.79 -110.74
CA PRO A 643 111.34 12.15 -109.35
C PRO A 643 110.24 11.20 -108.76
N SER A 644 109.79 11.24 -107.51
CA SER A 644 109.61 12.30 -106.48
C SER A 644 108.38 13.21 -106.68
N LEU A 645 107.96 13.81 -105.56
CA LEU A 645 106.85 14.74 -105.31
C LEU A 645 105.47 14.08 -105.12
N ASN A 646 104.79 14.19 -103.98
CA ASN A 646 104.50 15.32 -103.06
C ASN A 646 103.22 16.09 -103.44
N GLU A 647 102.53 16.55 -102.38
CA GLU A 647 101.59 17.68 -102.37
C GLU A 647 100.30 17.48 -103.21
N THR A 648 99.12 17.92 -102.77
CA THR A 648 98.77 18.80 -101.63
C THR A 648 97.62 18.14 -100.82
N GLY A 649 97.00 18.71 -99.78
CA GLY A 649 96.22 19.94 -99.79
C GLY A 649 94.97 19.82 -100.68
N GLU A 650 93.77 20.24 -100.29
CA GLU A 650 93.38 21.09 -99.15
C GLU A 650 91.88 20.90 -98.80
N GLU A 651 91.48 21.39 -97.63
CA GLU A 651 90.16 21.97 -97.34
C GLU A 651 88.88 21.39 -98.00
N SER A 652 88.36 20.29 -97.45
CA SER A 652 86.91 20.18 -97.25
C SER A 652 86.57 19.25 -96.08
N SER A 653 85.69 19.59 -95.13
CA SER A 653 84.95 20.84 -94.97
C SER A 653 84.91 21.24 -93.49
N PRO A 654 85.05 22.54 -93.14
CA PRO A 654 84.66 23.04 -91.83
C PRO A 654 83.20 22.70 -91.49
N ASP A 655 82.36 22.55 -92.52
CA ASP A 655 80.91 22.39 -92.40
C ASP A 655 80.51 21.05 -91.78
N ILE A 656 81.18 19.92 -92.05
CA ILE A 656 80.83 18.63 -91.40
C ILE A 656 81.28 18.62 -89.93
N VAL A 657 82.43 19.23 -89.62
CA VAL A 657 82.89 19.40 -88.23
C VAL A 657 82.02 20.44 -87.52
N ALA A 658 81.52 21.45 -88.22
CA ALA A 658 80.58 22.44 -87.68
C ALA A 658 79.17 21.88 -87.54
N GLU A 659 78.70 20.99 -88.42
CA GLU A 659 77.43 20.26 -88.29
C GLU A 659 77.50 19.24 -87.16
N LEU A 660 78.59 18.49 -87.00
CA LEU A 660 78.77 17.68 -85.79
C LEU A 660 78.93 18.56 -84.55
N SER A 661 79.61 19.70 -84.61
CA SER A 661 79.72 20.62 -83.46
C SER A 661 78.41 21.34 -83.16
N ALA A 662 77.55 21.56 -84.15
CA ALA A 662 76.23 22.17 -84.03
C ALA A 662 75.18 21.13 -83.62
N ALA A 663 75.29 19.88 -84.05
CA ALA A 663 74.47 18.77 -83.56
C ALA A 663 74.90 18.34 -82.15
N ILE A 664 76.20 18.37 -81.83
CA ILE A 664 76.68 18.23 -80.44
C ILE A 664 76.18 19.43 -79.64
N ARG A 665 76.38 20.68 -80.07
CA ARG A 665 75.82 21.84 -79.36
C ARG A 665 74.30 21.80 -79.26
N GLN A 666 73.57 21.32 -80.26
CA GLN A 666 72.12 21.18 -80.21
C GLN A 666 71.73 20.06 -79.24
N LEU A 667 72.43 18.93 -79.21
CA LEU A 667 72.21 17.87 -78.22
C LEU A 667 72.67 18.29 -76.80
N GLU A 668 73.64 19.20 -76.67
CA GLU A 668 74.04 19.81 -75.40
C GLU A 668 73.04 20.89 -74.95
N GLU A 669 72.52 21.70 -75.88
CA GLU A 669 71.48 22.70 -75.65
C GLU A 669 70.12 22.02 -75.40
N GLU A 670 69.82 20.88 -76.04
CA GLU A 670 68.65 20.02 -75.76
C GLU A 670 68.83 19.24 -74.46
N ARG A 671 70.04 18.70 -74.17
CA ARG A 671 70.37 18.11 -72.85
C ARG A 671 70.20 19.15 -71.75
N ASP A 672 70.72 20.35 -71.95
CA ASP A 672 70.69 21.41 -70.94
C ASP A 672 69.31 22.08 -70.89
N HIS A 673 68.52 22.08 -71.97
CA HIS A 673 67.11 22.46 -71.94
C HIS A 673 66.23 21.39 -71.28
N LEU A 674 66.50 20.10 -71.49
CA LEU A 674 65.86 19.00 -70.73
C LEU A 674 66.29 19.01 -69.26
N ARG A 675 67.55 19.35 -68.96
CA ARG A 675 68.05 19.49 -67.60
C ARG A 675 67.50 20.75 -66.92
N MET A 676 67.36 21.86 -67.63
CA MET A 676 66.66 23.05 -67.14
C MET A 676 65.16 22.78 -67.00
N SER A 677 64.51 22.09 -67.93
CA SER A 677 63.12 21.65 -67.82
C SER A 677 62.92 20.66 -66.68
N TYR A 678 63.89 19.81 -66.36
CA TYR A 678 63.86 18.92 -65.19
C TYR A 678 64.14 19.70 -63.89
N ILE A 679 65.05 20.67 -63.89
CA ILE A 679 65.26 21.58 -62.75
C ILE A 679 64.02 22.46 -62.52
N GLU A 680 63.34 22.88 -63.58
CA GLU A 680 62.08 23.63 -63.55
C GLU A 680 60.91 22.72 -63.17
N GLU A 681 60.86 21.45 -63.59
CA GLU A 681 59.86 20.49 -63.09
C GLU A 681 60.14 20.11 -61.63
N GLU A 682 61.40 19.98 -61.20
CA GLU A 682 61.76 19.73 -59.81
C GLU A 682 61.53 20.99 -58.94
N ALA A 683 61.70 22.19 -59.50
CA ALA A 683 61.36 23.45 -58.86
C ALA A 683 59.84 23.69 -58.83
N GLN A 684 59.10 23.31 -59.87
CA GLN A 684 57.64 23.33 -59.91
C GLN A 684 57.06 22.25 -58.99
N ARG A 685 57.67 21.06 -58.89
CA ARG A 685 57.33 20.06 -57.87
C ARG A 685 57.63 20.57 -56.48
N ARG A 686 58.80 21.18 -56.23
CA ARG A 686 59.06 21.86 -54.94
C ARG A 686 58.10 23.02 -54.69
N MET A 687 57.66 23.75 -55.71
CA MET A 687 56.72 24.85 -55.55
C MET A 687 55.30 24.34 -55.30
N LEU A 688 54.86 23.29 -55.98
CA LEU A 688 53.59 22.59 -55.77
C LEU A 688 53.58 21.83 -54.44
N GLN A 689 54.71 21.28 -54.01
CA GLN A 689 54.88 20.61 -52.73
C GLN A 689 54.99 21.61 -51.58
N ASN A 690 55.66 22.76 -51.78
CA ASN A 690 55.61 23.89 -50.85
C ASN A 690 54.22 24.53 -50.82
N GLN A 691 53.50 24.61 -51.94
CA GLN A 691 52.10 25.07 -51.98
C GLN A 691 51.15 24.04 -51.37
N LEU A 692 51.47 22.74 -51.43
CA LEU A 692 50.75 21.68 -50.74
C LEU A 692 51.04 21.74 -49.23
N ASP A 693 52.28 21.99 -48.82
CA ASP A 693 52.66 22.20 -47.41
C ASP A 693 52.13 23.53 -46.85
N GLU A 694 52.10 24.61 -47.65
CA GLU A 694 51.45 25.89 -47.30
C GLU A 694 49.94 25.73 -47.28
N SER A 695 49.34 24.94 -48.19
CA SER A 695 47.93 24.57 -48.11
C SER A 695 47.66 23.71 -46.88
N MET A 696 48.52 22.76 -46.54
CA MET A 696 48.41 21.94 -45.32
C MET A 696 48.62 22.78 -44.04
N ARG A 697 49.38 23.88 -44.11
CA ARG A 697 49.52 24.86 -43.02
C ARG A 697 48.36 25.85 -42.93
N HIS A 698 47.77 26.26 -44.06
CA HIS A 698 46.60 27.14 -44.10
C HIS A 698 45.28 26.40 -43.81
N TYR A 699 45.11 25.16 -44.27
CA TYR A 699 44.00 24.27 -43.91
C TYR A 699 44.24 23.52 -42.59
N GLY A 700 45.49 23.44 -42.11
CA GLY A 700 45.81 23.08 -40.72
C GLY A 700 45.27 24.07 -39.68
N GLY A 701 44.61 25.16 -40.12
CA GLY A 701 44.01 26.19 -39.29
C GLY A 701 42.54 25.98 -38.87
N ASN A 702 41.87 24.87 -39.23
CA ASN A 702 40.62 24.47 -38.55
C ASN A 702 40.19 23.00 -38.85
N PRO A 703 40.32 22.07 -37.89
CA PRO A 703 39.71 20.75 -38.00
C PRO A 703 38.23 20.81 -37.58
N MET A 704 37.32 20.40 -38.46
CA MET A 704 35.92 20.15 -38.08
C MET A 704 35.41 18.81 -38.61
N GLU A 705 35.08 17.94 -37.65
CA GLU A 705 34.30 16.70 -37.80
C GLU A 705 34.90 15.54 -38.61
N GLU A 706 36.12 15.15 -38.24
CA GLU A 706 36.27 13.79 -37.69
C GLU A 706 36.76 13.89 -36.23
N LYS A 707 36.08 13.21 -35.29
CA LYS A 707 36.24 13.46 -33.84
C LYS A 707 37.35 12.62 -33.20
N SER A 708 38.58 12.83 -33.64
CA SER A 708 39.77 12.41 -32.87
C SER A 708 39.84 13.22 -31.57
N VAL A 709 39.45 12.61 -30.45
CA VAL A 709 39.60 13.21 -29.12
C VAL A 709 41.10 13.48 -28.87
N THR A 710 41.47 14.70 -28.49
CA THR A 710 42.88 15.00 -28.17
C THR A 710 43.33 14.16 -26.99
N GLN A 711 44.61 13.76 -26.94
CA GLN A 711 45.06 12.79 -25.93
C GLN A 711 44.81 13.28 -24.49
N GLU A 712 45.04 14.56 -24.19
CA GLU A 712 44.67 15.14 -22.88
C GLU A 712 43.15 15.12 -22.61
N ALA A 713 42.31 15.32 -23.63
CA ALA A 713 40.85 15.21 -23.48
C ALA A 713 40.39 13.75 -23.30
N PHE A 714 41.11 12.79 -23.89
CA PHE A 714 40.87 11.36 -23.70
C PHE A 714 41.31 10.93 -22.30
N GLU A 715 42.51 11.30 -21.86
CA GLU A 715 43.04 10.99 -20.52
C GLU A 715 42.22 11.65 -19.41
N THR A 716 41.80 12.92 -19.57
CA THR A 716 40.91 13.58 -18.60
C THR A 716 39.50 12.99 -18.60
N LEU A 717 38.95 12.57 -19.75
CA LEU A 717 37.68 11.85 -19.82
C LEU A 717 37.78 10.46 -19.20
N GLN A 718 38.86 9.72 -19.47
CA GLN A 718 39.14 8.40 -18.89
C GLN A 718 39.28 8.50 -17.37
N LEU A 719 40.05 9.46 -16.86
CA LEU A 719 40.25 9.68 -15.42
C LEU A 719 38.99 10.23 -14.73
N ALA A 720 38.12 10.95 -15.45
CA ALA A 720 36.78 11.31 -14.97
C ALA A 720 35.82 10.09 -14.96
N MET A 721 35.89 9.23 -15.97
CA MET A 721 35.08 8.02 -16.07
C MET A 721 35.50 6.96 -15.05
N GLU A 722 36.79 6.83 -14.77
CA GLU A 722 37.37 5.97 -13.73
C GLU A 722 36.99 6.48 -12.32
N LYS A 723 37.04 7.80 -12.07
CA LYS A 723 36.49 8.40 -10.84
C LYS A 723 34.97 8.18 -10.71
N LEU A 724 34.22 8.26 -11.81
CA LEU A 724 32.79 7.99 -11.82
C LEU A 724 32.51 6.50 -11.54
N GLN A 725 33.25 5.59 -12.16
CA GLN A 725 33.16 4.14 -11.95
C GLN A 725 33.55 3.76 -10.50
N ALA A 726 34.63 4.33 -9.96
CA ALA A 726 35.02 4.13 -8.57
C ALA A 726 33.92 4.60 -7.60
N ARG A 727 33.38 5.81 -7.82
CA ARG A 727 32.28 6.36 -7.01
C ARG A 727 30.98 5.55 -7.15
N PHE A 728 30.66 5.08 -8.36
CA PHE A 728 29.47 4.24 -8.59
C PHE A 728 29.64 2.87 -7.93
N THR A 729 30.83 2.27 -8.01
CA THR A 729 31.16 0.99 -7.35
C THR A 729 31.16 1.13 -5.83
N GLN A 730 31.58 2.28 -5.29
CA GLN A 730 31.47 2.60 -3.87
C GLN A 730 30.01 2.74 -3.45
N VAL A 731 29.22 3.57 -4.12
CA VAL A 731 27.78 3.76 -3.81
C VAL A 731 26.98 2.46 -3.98
N MET A 732 27.37 1.58 -4.91
CA MET A 732 26.78 0.25 -5.05
C MET A 732 27.17 -0.69 -3.91
N ARG A 733 28.40 -0.62 -3.37
CA ARG A 733 28.79 -1.34 -2.15
C ARG A 733 28.05 -0.79 -0.93
N GLU A 734 28.10 0.52 -0.70
CA GLU A 734 27.34 1.19 0.37
C GLU A 734 25.84 0.83 0.32
N LYS A 735 25.26 0.70 -0.89
CA LYS A 735 23.88 0.24 -1.07
C LYS A 735 23.68 -1.24 -0.69
N VAL A 736 24.62 -2.14 -0.99
CA VAL A 736 24.57 -3.54 -0.55
C VAL A 736 24.71 -3.61 0.97
N ASP A 737 25.69 -2.93 1.55
CA ASP A 737 25.91 -2.84 3.00
C ASP A 737 24.65 -2.32 3.73
N LEU A 738 23.96 -1.32 3.15
CA LEU A 738 22.67 -0.84 3.66
C LEU A 738 21.52 -1.86 3.50
N ILE A 739 21.48 -2.64 2.42
CA ILE A 739 20.45 -3.66 2.21
C ILE A 739 20.64 -4.83 3.19
N GLU A 740 21.87 -5.31 3.36
CA GLU A 740 22.22 -6.32 4.36
C GLU A 740 21.84 -5.83 5.76
N ARG A 741 22.17 -4.58 6.10
CA ARG A 741 21.81 -3.99 7.40
C ARG A 741 20.31 -3.72 7.57
N CYS A 742 19.55 -3.49 6.50
CA CYS A 742 18.09 -3.50 6.55
C CYS A 742 17.56 -4.92 6.85
N GLN A 743 18.10 -5.95 6.22
CA GLN A 743 17.71 -7.35 6.47
C GLN A 743 18.06 -7.81 7.89
N GLU A 744 19.21 -7.39 8.44
CA GLU A 744 19.56 -7.56 9.86
C GLU A 744 18.49 -6.94 10.78
N LEU A 745 18.10 -5.68 10.51
CA LEU A 745 17.11 -4.96 11.30
C LEU A 745 15.68 -5.50 11.13
N GLU A 746 15.32 -6.04 9.97
CA GLU A 746 14.07 -6.74 9.71
C GLU A 746 14.01 -8.06 10.49
N HIS A 747 15.09 -8.84 10.49
CA HIS A 747 15.19 -10.07 11.31
C HIS A 747 15.10 -9.76 12.81
N VAL A 748 15.78 -8.72 13.29
CA VAL A 748 15.70 -8.28 14.70
C VAL A 748 14.29 -7.78 15.04
N ASN A 749 13.60 -7.05 14.16
CA ASN A 749 12.20 -6.68 14.38
C ASN A 749 11.28 -7.91 14.45
N LEU A 750 11.48 -8.90 13.58
CA LEU A 750 10.69 -10.13 13.59
C LEU A 750 10.89 -10.92 14.89
N GLN A 751 12.13 -11.02 15.38
CA GLN A 751 12.44 -11.62 16.67
C GLN A 751 11.78 -10.84 17.83
N LEU A 752 11.96 -9.52 17.89
CA LEU A 752 11.36 -8.67 18.93
C LEU A 752 9.83 -8.71 18.89
N THR A 753 9.22 -8.91 17.71
CA THR A 753 7.77 -9.11 17.57
C THR A 753 7.35 -10.43 18.23
N GLY A 754 8.01 -11.54 17.92
CA GLY A 754 7.72 -12.84 18.56
C GLY A 754 8.00 -12.85 20.08
N GLU A 755 9.03 -12.14 20.55
CA GLU A 755 9.28 -11.92 21.98
C GLU A 755 8.15 -11.09 22.63
N THR A 756 7.65 -10.05 21.94
CA THR A 756 6.52 -9.23 22.39
C THR A 756 5.20 -10.02 22.43
N GLU A 757 4.93 -10.86 21.43
CA GLU A 757 3.79 -11.79 21.42
C GLU A 757 3.88 -12.78 22.59
N THR A 758 5.06 -13.35 22.84
CA THR A 758 5.32 -14.25 23.99
C THR A 758 5.09 -13.53 25.32
N ILE A 759 5.53 -12.27 25.46
CA ILE A 759 5.24 -11.43 26.64
C ILE A 759 3.72 -11.20 26.79
N GLY A 760 2.99 -11.00 25.68
CA GLY A 760 1.53 -10.90 25.67
C GLY A 760 0.83 -12.17 26.17
N GLU A 761 1.33 -13.35 25.80
CA GLU A 761 0.86 -14.64 26.35
C GLU A 761 1.14 -14.74 27.86
N TYR A 762 2.34 -14.38 28.32
CA TYR A 762 2.67 -14.36 29.75
C TYR A 762 1.79 -13.40 30.56
N ILE A 763 1.50 -12.19 30.03
CA ILE A 763 0.56 -11.24 30.65
C ILE A 763 -0.84 -11.87 30.74
N THR A 764 -1.31 -12.50 29.67
CA THR A 764 -2.63 -13.17 29.63
C THR A 764 -2.73 -14.32 30.63
N LEU A 765 -1.68 -15.15 30.73
CA LEU A 765 -1.57 -16.23 31.72
C LEU A 765 -1.54 -15.69 33.15
N TYR A 766 -0.78 -14.62 33.41
CA TYR A 766 -0.71 -13.97 34.73
C TYR A 766 -2.07 -13.38 35.15
N HIS A 767 -2.78 -12.72 34.23
CA HIS A 767 -4.14 -12.23 34.48
C HIS A 767 -5.10 -13.36 34.85
N ASN A 768 -5.13 -14.46 34.07
CA ASN A 768 -5.99 -15.60 34.35
C ASN A 768 -5.63 -16.26 35.70
N GLN A 769 -4.33 -16.44 35.99
CA GLN A 769 -3.86 -16.97 37.27
C GLN A 769 -4.27 -16.06 38.45
N ARG A 770 -4.16 -14.74 38.29
CA ARG A 770 -4.58 -13.75 39.29
C ARG A 770 -6.08 -13.79 39.53
N ASP A 771 -6.89 -13.95 38.48
CA ASP A 771 -8.35 -14.05 38.60
C ASP A 771 -8.79 -15.38 39.22
N VAL A 772 -8.10 -16.49 38.94
CA VAL A 772 -8.30 -17.78 39.64
C VAL A 772 -7.94 -17.66 41.13
N LEU A 773 -6.84 -16.99 41.46
CA LEU A 773 -6.46 -16.70 42.85
C LEU A 773 -7.48 -15.80 43.55
N LYS A 774 -8.03 -14.78 42.84
CA LYS A 774 -9.08 -13.90 43.35
C LYS A 774 -10.37 -14.65 43.62
N ARG A 775 -10.86 -15.49 42.69
CA ARG A 775 -12.03 -16.36 42.92
C ARG A 775 -11.81 -17.28 44.13
N ARG A 776 -10.64 -17.92 44.23
CA ARG A 776 -10.22 -18.72 45.40
C ARG A 776 -10.04 -17.93 46.70
N GLN A 777 -10.01 -16.60 46.66
CA GLN A 777 -10.03 -15.73 47.84
C GLN A 777 -11.47 -15.36 48.21
N GLU A 778 -12.27 -14.91 47.24
CA GLU A 778 -13.70 -14.62 47.40
C GLU A 778 -14.50 -15.83 47.93
N GLU A 779 -14.19 -17.05 47.46
CA GLU A 779 -14.74 -18.31 47.98
C GLU A 779 -14.43 -18.53 49.47
N ARG A 780 -13.18 -18.29 49.88
CA ARG A 780 -12.76 -18.40 51.28
C ARG A 780 -13.39 -17.31 52.15
N GLU A 781 -13.54 -16.10 51.65
CA GLU A 781 -14.20 -15.00 52.35
C GLU A 781 -15.71 -15.26 52.52
N ARG A 782 -16.39 -15.83 51.51
CA ARG A 782 -17.77 -16.30 51.62
C ARG A 782 -17.90 -17.41 52.69
N PHE A 783 -17.00 -18.39 52.69
CA PHE A 783 -16.98 -19.46 53.69
C PHE A 783 -16.71 -18.95 55.11
N VAL A 784 -15.75 -18.04 55.31
CA VAL A 784 -15.49 -17.39 56.61
C VAL A 784 -16.69 -16.56 57.06
N THR A 785 -17.38 -15.87 56.13
CA THR A 785 -18.62 -15.12 56.43
C THR A 785 -19.77 -16.05 56.83
N MET A 786 -19.86 -17.23 56.22
CA MET A 786 -20.83 -18.27 56.58
C MET A 786 -20.57 -18.80 57.99
N LEU A 787 -19.34 -19.24 58.28
CA LEU A 787 -18.92 -19.69 59.62
C LEU A 787 -19.10 -18.60 60.69
N ALA A 788 -18.91 -17.33 60.36
CA ALA A 788 -19.16 -16.21 61.27
C ALA A 788 -20.64 -16.11 61.66
N ARG A 789 -21.56 -16.21 60.68
CA ARG A 789 -23.02 -16.22 60.91
C ARG A 789 -23.49 -17.46 61.64
N GLU A 790 -22.92 -18.62 61.36
CA GLU A 790 -23.20 -19.86 62.09
C GLU A 790 -22.77 -19.76 63.55
N LYS A 791 -21.57 -19.22 63.80
CA LYS A 791 -21.07 -18.93 65.15
C LYS A 791 -21.97 -17.92 65.89
N GLU A 792 -22.40 -16.85 65.21
CA GLU A 792 -23.33 -15.85 65.75
C GLU A 792 -24.68 -16.49 66.11
N SER A 793 -25.25 -17.29 65.21
CA SER A 793 -26.49 -18.04 65.46
C SER A 793 -26.37 -19.07 66.60
N MET A 794 -25.23 -19.77 66.71
CA MET A 794 -24.96 -20.64 67.87
C MET A 794 -24.79 -19.84 69.15
N GLN A 795 -24.15 -18.67 69.12
CA GLN A 795 -23.99 -17.81 70.29
C GLN A 795 -25.36 -17.28 70.76
N ASP A 796 -26.27 -16.93 69.85
CA ASP A 796 -27.65 -16.57 70.19
C ASP A 796 -28.45 -17.75 70.76
N LYS A 797 -28.32 -18.96 70.19
CA LYS A 797 -28.93 -20.18 70.76
C LYS A 797 -28.39 -20.50 72.15
N LEU A 798 -27.09 -20.29 72.40
CA LEU A 798 -26.47 -20.44 73.72
C LEU A 798 -26.94 -19.36 74.70
N ASN A 799 -27.10 -18.11 74.26
CA ASN A 799 -27.69 -17.03 75.06
C ASN A 799 -29.15 -17.36 75.45
N GLN A 800 -29.96 -17.86 74.50
CA GLN A 800 -31.33 -18.31 74.73
C GLN A 800 -31.38 -19.49 75.72
N LEU A 801 -30.51 -20.48 75.55
CA LEU A 801 -30.35 -21.61 76.47
C LEU A 801 -29.96 -21.12 77.88
N GLN A 802 -29.00 -20.20 78.00
CA GLN A 802 -28.58 -19.64 79.29
C GLN A 802 -29.72 -18.90 79.99
N ASN A 803 -30.52 -18.13 79.24
CA ASN A 803 -31.70 -17.44 79.77
C ASN A 803 -32.76 -18.44 80.26
N LEU A 804 -33.07 -19.49 79.49
CA LEU A 804 -34.01 -20.55 79.89
C LEU A 804 -33.50 -21.35 81.11
N VAL A 805 -32.20 -21.62 81.19
CA VAL A 805 -31.59 -22.28 82.37
C VAL A 805 -31.63 -21.37 83.60
N MET A 806 -31.41 -20.06 83.44
CA MET A 806 -31.62 -19.08 84.52
C MET A 806 -33.08 -19.04 84.97
N GLN A 807 -34.02 -19.07 84.02
CA GLN A 807 -35.46 -19.10 84.31
C GLN A 807 -35.85 -20.38 85.08
N LEU A 808 -35.42 -21.56 84.62
CA LEU A 808 -35.66 -22.84 85.30
C LEU A 808 -35.03 -22.88 86.70
N LEU A 809 -33.83 -22.29 86.88
CA LEU A 809 -33.21 -22.14 88.20
C LEU A 809 -33.94 -21.15 89.11
N GLN A 810 -34.67 -20.18 88.56
CA GLN A 810 -35.48 -19.24 89.32
C GLN A 810 -36.86 -19.83 89.67
N GLU A 811 -37.54 -20.47 88.72
CA GLU A 811 -38.73 -21.31 88.94
C GLU A 811 -38.46 -22.33 90.06
N LYS A 812 -37.29 -22.97 90.04
CA LYS A 812 -36.84 -23.91 91.09
C LYS A 812 -36.52 -23.24 92.45
N LYS A 813 -36.19 -21.95 92.50
CA LYS A 813 -35.98 -21.19 93.74
C LYS A 813 -37.30 -20.71 94.35
N GLU A 814 -38.22 -20.22 93.54
CA GLU A 814 -39.54 -19.76 93.96
C GLU A 814 -40.38 -20.91 94.56
N LEU A 815 -40.08 -22.15 94.14
CA LEU A 815 -40.61 -23.38 94.72
C LEU A 815 -40.02 -23.82 96.08
N HIS A 816 -39.11 -23.06 96.72
CA HIS A 816 -38.49 -23.51 97.98
C HIS A 816 -38.30 -22.51 99.17
N PRO A 817 -39.17 -21.52 99.40
CA PRO A 817 -39.26 -20.88 100.72
C PRO A 817 -39.95 -21.82 101.75
N TYR A 818 -39.40 -21.89 102.97
CA TYR A 818 -39.84 -22.71 104.13
C TYR A 818 -39.75 -24.25 104.01
N GLN A 819 -38.71 -24.84 104.64
CA GLN A 819 -38.89 -25.35 106.02
C GLN A 819 -37.55 -25.62 106.75
N PHE A 820 -37.45 -24.98 107.93
CA PHE A 820 -36.63 -25.28 109.12
C PHE A 820 -35.11 -25.55 109.09
N SER A 821 -34.49 -25.06 110.16
CA SER A 821 -33.05 -25.11 110.48
C SER A 821 -32.75 -26.06 111.63
N HIS A 822 -31.56 -26.68 111.65
CA HIS A 822 -30.58 -26.62 112.76
C HIS A 822 -29.35 -27.50 112.41
N GLY A 823 -28.12 -27.00 112.60
CA GLY A 823 -26.90 -27.80 112.44
C GLY A 823 -25.68 -27.07 111.85
N SER A 824 -25.05 -26.19 112.63
CA SER A 824 -23.68 -25.68 112.43
C SER A 824 -22.83 -26.21 113.61
N PRO A 825 -21.49 -26.41 113.55
CA PRO A 825 -20.45 -25.67 112.80
C PRO A 825 -19.61 -26.60 111.86
N VAL A 826 -18.52 -26.22 111.16
CA VAL A 826 -17.41 -25.27 111.40
C VAL A 826 -16.83 -24.69 110.10
N PHE A 827 -16.43 -23.41 110.12
CA PHE A 827 -15.43 -22.76 109.24
C PHE A 827 -14.19 -22.43 110.10
N PRO A 828 -12.93 -22.45 109.59
CA PRO A 828 -12.38 -21.33 108.78
C PRO A 828 -11.25 -21.77 107.78
N PRO A 829 -10.48 -20.86 107.13
CA PRO A 829 -10.93 -19.78 106.24
C PRO A 829 -10.12 -19.62 104.91
N SER A 830 -10.70 -18.90 103.94
CA SER A 830 -10.08 -17.98 102.94
C SER A 830 -8.70 -18.27 102.29
N LEU A 831 -8.60 -18.09 100.96
CA LEU A 831 -7.80 -17.01 100.33
C LEU A 831 -8.00 -16.88 98.79
N HIS A 832 -8.18 -15.63 98.34
CA HIS A 832 -7.95 -15.01 97.01
C HIS A 832 -8.57 -15.55 95.68
N PRO A 833 -8.95 -14.64 94.73
CA PRO A 833 -9.37 -14.99 93.37
C PRO A 833 -8.39 -14.54 92.25
N GLU A 834 -7.98 -15.49 91.40
CA GLU A 834 -7.35 -15.30 90.08
C GLU A 834 -7.66 -16.55 89.22
N ALA A 835 -7.64 -16.55 87.88
CA ALA A 835 -7.79 -15.48 86.89
C ALA A 835 -8.06 -16.15 85.53
N PHE A 836 -8.84 -15.53 84.63
CA PHE A 836 -8.70 -15.70 83.17
C PHE A 836 -9.43 -14.58 82.41
N LYS A 837 -8.72 -13.46 82.18
CA LYS A 837 -9.09 -12.50 81.14
C LYS A 837 -8.44 -12.92 79.82
N VAL A 838 -9.21 -13.15 78.78
CA VAL A 838 -8.69 -13.07 77.41
C VAL A 838 -8.68 -11.60 77.04
N GLN A 839 -7.50 -10.97 77.04
CA GLN A 839 -7.34 -9.60 76.54
C GLN A 839 -7.20 -9.62 75.02
N SER A 840 -7.97 -8.76 74.35
CA SER A 840 -7.62 -8.31 73.01
C SER A 840 -6.27 -7.58 73.09
N GLN A 841 -5.30 -8.00 72.29
CA GLN A 841 -4.04 -7.27 72.15
C GLN A 841 -3.64 -7.22 70.68
N GLU A 842 -3.83 -6.06 70.08
CA GLU A 842 -3.24 -5.73 68.79
C GLU A 842 -1.73 -5.71 68.95
N HIS A 843 -1.00 -6.48 68.15
CA HIS A 843 0.45 -6.36 68.05
C HIS A 843 0.86 -6.08 66.62
N SER A 844 0.90 -4.80 66.29
CA SER A 844 1.82 -4.31 65.28
C SER A 844 3.25 -4.70 65.67
N ASN A 845 3.94 -5.45 64.81
CA ASN A 845 5.39 -5.27 64.70
C ASN A 845 5.86 -5.55 63.26
N ARG A 846 6.18 -4.49 62.53
CA ARG A 846 6.99 -4.54 61.30
C ARG A 846 8.45 -4.40 61.72
N GLN A 847 9.30 -5.37 61.40
CA GLN A 847 10.71 -5.05 61.18
C GLN A 847 11.41 -5.97 60.16
N ASN A 848 11.96 -5.28 59.16
CA ASN A 848 12.87 -5.64 58.08
C ASN A 848 13.71 -6.93 58.25
N HIS A 849 13.92 -7.66 57.16
CA HIS A 849 15.19 -7.59 56.43
C HIS A 849 15.14 -8.29 55.06
N SER A 850 15.31 -7.53 53.98
CA SER A 850 16.27 -7.85 52.91
C SER A 850 16.48 -6.63 52.01
N GLU A 851 17.74 -6.29 51.75
CA GLU A 851 18.16 -5.50 50.59
C GLU A 851 18.16 -6.44 49.35
N ASN A 852 18.19 -6.02 48.09
CA ASN A 852 18.99 -4.96 47.49
C ASN A 852 18.32 -4.44 46.19
N GLY A 853 18.95 -3.50 45.48
CA GLY A 853 18.44 -2.81 44.30
C GLY A 853 18.08 -3.69 43.08
N SER A 854 17.57 -3.11 41.99
CA SER A 854 17.94 -1.79 41.47
C SER A 854 16.76 -0.93 40.94
N GLN A 855 17.11 0.29 40.54
CA GLN A 855 16.25 1.45 40.31
C GLN A 855 16.17 1.75 38.82
N GLU A 856 14.96 1.86 38.26
CA GLU A 856 14.72 2.57 37.00
C GLU A 856 13.32 3.19 36.98
N ASP A 857 13.15 4.25 36.19
CA ASP A 857 12.13 5.29 36.38
C ASP A 857 11.35 5.52 35.06
N ILE A 858 10.07 5.10 35.03
CA ILE A 858 9.17 5.26 33.88
C ILE A 858 7.80 5.68 34.41
N GLY A 859 7.27 6.78 33.88
CA GLY A 859 6.17 7.53 34.49
C GLY A 859 4.77 6.94 34.32
N GLU A 860 3.86 7.36 35.20
CA GLU A 860 2.43 7.10 35.12
C GLU A 860 1.77 7.96 34.03
N ASP A 861 1.42 7.35 32.88
CA ASP A 861 0.55 7.96 31.88
C ASP A 861 -0.70 7.07 31.68
N TRP A 862 -1.79 7.42 32.38
CA TRP A 862 -3.09 6.74 32.29
C TRP A 862 -4.02 7.51 31.33
N PRO A 863 -4.23 7.05 30.08
CA PRO A 863 -5.18 7.70 29.18
C PRO A 863 -6.62 7.44 29.62
N THR A 864 -7.33 8.49 30.00
CA THR A 864 -8.76 8.44 30.31
C THR A 864 -9.59 8.75 29.07
N SER A 865 -10.34 7.75 28.59
CA SER A 865 -11.52 7.89 27.72
C SER A 865 -12.38 6.63 27.91
N SER A 866 -13.63 6.68 28.39
CA SER A 866 -14.79 7.45 27.92
C SER A 866 -15.34 6.93 26.60
N SER A 867 -16.39 6.12 26.71
CA SER A 867 -17.49 6.04 25.74
C SER A 867 -18.72 5.54 26.49
N ASP A 868 -19.82 6.27 26.34
CA ASP A 868 -21.01 6.14 27.18
C ASP A 868 -21.92 5.00 26.73
N SER A 869 -22.82 4.59 27.62
CA SER A 869 -24.10 3.99 27.27
C SER A 869 -25.11 4.35 28.35
N GLU A 870 -26.07 5.20 27.99
CA GLU A 870 -27.14 5.67 28.85
C GLU A 870 -28.08 4.50 29.22
N GLY A 871 -28.66 4.52 30.42
CA GLY A 871 -29.37 3.36 30.98
C GLY A 871 -30.32 3.66 32.14
N GLU A 872 -31.00 4.81 32.07
CA GLU A 872 -32.19 5.23 32.84
C GLU A 872 -32.35 4.72 34.30
N ASP A 873 -32.07 5.61 35.26
CA ASP A 873 -32.57 5.46 36.63
C ASP A 873 -34.12 5.47 36.67
N SER A 874 -34.69 4.59 37.49
CA SER A 874 -36.09 4.72 37.93
C SER A 874 -36.20 4.35 39.41
N GLU A 875 -36.23 5.37 40.27
CA GLU A 875 -36.45 5.19 41.71
C GLU A 875 -37.82 4.56 41.99
N GLY A 876 -37.83 3.40 42.67
CA GLY A 876 -39.04 2.74 43.16
C GLY A 876 -39.19 2.94 44.66
N ASN A 877 -40.11 3.81 45.08
CA ASN A 877 -40.20 4.26 46.47
C ASN A 877 -40.67 3.16 47.46
N SER A 878 -40.29 3.35 48.72
CA SER A 878 -40.68 2.58 49.90
C SER A 878 -42.19 2.37 50.02
N MET A 879 -42.60 1.16 50.44
CA MET A 879 -43.71 1.05 51.39
C MET A 879 -43.55 -0.14 52.35
N SER A 880 -43.91 0.09 53.61
CA SER A 880 -44.04 -0.92 54.66
C SER A 880 -45.35 -1.69 54.54
N ASP A 881 -45.38 -2.96 54.98
CA ASP A 881 -46.30 -3.47 56.02
C ASP A 881 -46.01 -4.96 56.30
N GLN A 882 -45.87 -5.40 57.55
CA GLN A 882 -46.91 -5.56 58.57
C GLN A 882 -48.00 -6.61 58.24
N TYR A 883 -47.60 -7.87 58.07
CA TYR A 883 -48.48 -9.01 58.41
C TYR A 883 -47.80 -10.02 59.32
N ARG A 884 -47.83 -9.76 60.63
CA ARG A 884 -47.75 -10.82 61.65
C ARG A 884 -49.00 -11.68 61.52
N THR A 885 -48.91 -12.83 60.86
CA THR A 885 -49.95 -13.86 60.93
C THR A 885 -49.55 -14.87 62.00
N ALA A 886 -50.09 -14.72 63.21
CA ALA A 886 -49.92 -15.71 64.26
C ALA A 886 -50.80 -16.93 63.96
N ASN A 887 -50.21 -18.12 63.95
CA ASN A 887 -50.94 -19.40 63.99
C ASN A 887 -50.07 -20.46 64.68
N SER A 888 -50.00 -20.38 66.02
CA SER A 888 -49.54 -21.50 66.83
C SER A 888 -50.74 -22.42 67.05
N ILE A 889 -50.79 -23.54 66.33
CA ILE A 889 -51.87 -24.52 66.49
C ILE A 889 -51.57 -25.36 67.74
N GLN A 890 -52.45 -25.27 68.73
CA GLN A 890 -52.38 -26.10 69.93
C GLN A 890 -52.74 -27.54 69.61
N VAL A 891 -51.85 -28.48 69.93
CA VAL A 891 -52.17 -29.91 70.03
C VAL A 891 -52.72 -30.18 71.45
N PRO A 892 -53.71 -31.07 71.66
CA PRO A 892 -54.34 -31.26 72.97
C PRO A 892 -53.38 -31.67 74.08
N SER A 893 -53.68 -31.22 75.31
CA SER A 893 -52.90 -31.53 76.51
C SER A 893 -53.07 -32.98 76.95
N GLU A 894 -51.99 -33.76 76.90
CA GLU A 894 -51.70 -34.65 78.01
C GLU A 894 -51.22 -33.83 79.23
N HIS A 895 -51.48 -34.33 80.43
CA HIS A 895 -51.42 -33.53 81.65
C HIS A 895 -50.04 -33.57 82.32
N ILE A 896 -49.08 -32.84 81.72
CA ILE A 896 -47.71 -32.71 82.22
C ILE A 896 -47.58 -31.41 83.05
N PRO A 897 -46.95 -31.44 84.26
CA PRO A 897 -46.83 -30.24 85.10
C PRO A 897 -45.99 -29.13 84.47
N GLU A 898 -46.33 -27.86 84.78
CA GLU A 898 -45.69 -26.64 84.25
C GLU A 898 -44.15 -26.63 84.30
N ARG A 899 -43.57 -27.33 85.29
CA ARG A 899 -42.12 -27.51 85.49
C ARG A 899 -41.38 -28.11 84.29
N GLU A 900 -42.09 -28.81 83.40
CA GLU A 900 -41.47 -29.50 82.27
C GLU A 900 -41.47 -28.67 80.98
N HIS A 901 -42.22 -27.56 80.87
CA HIS A 901 -42.25 -26.75 79.65
C HIS A 901 -40.89 -26.08 79.37
N THR A 902 -40.31 -25.42 80.39
CA THR A 902 -38.98 -24.81 80.32
C THR A 902 -37.90 -25.87 80.03
N ALA A 903 -38.05 -27.08 80.59
CA ALA A 903 -37.15 -28.21 80.35
C ALA A 903 -37.25 -28.76 78.92
N HIS A 904 -38.46 -28.90 78.36
CA HIS A 904 -38.66 -29.32 76.97
C HIS A 904 -38.08 -28.31 75.98
N GLN A 905 -38.24 -27.01 76.22
CA GLN A 905 -37.61 -25.97 75.39
C GLN A 905 -36.07 -26.03 75.45
N ILE A 906 -35.50 -26.30 76.63
CA ILE A 906 -34.06 -26.53 76.82
C ILE A 906 -33.60 -27.76 76.00
N ILE A 907 -34.32 -28.88 76.07
CA ILE A 907 -34.01 -30.10 75.31
C ILE A 907 -34.12 -29.85 73.80
N GLN A 908 -35.15 -29.13 73.35
CA GLN A 908 -35.35 -28.78 71.94
C GLN A 908 -34.21 -27.89 71.40
N LEU A 909 -33.77 -26.88 72.16
CA LEU A 909 -32.62 -26.04 71.81
C LEU A 909 -31.30 -26.83 71.78
N LEU A 910 -31.09 -27.74 72.73
CA LEU A 910 -29.93 -28.64 72.73
C LEU A 910 -29.93 -29.57 71.52
N GLN A 911 -31.09 -30.09 71.10
CA GLN A 911 -31.23 -30.92 69.91
C GLN A 911 -30.99 -30.12 68.61
N GLN A 912 -31.45 -28.86 68.55
CA GLN A 912 -31.17 -27.92 67.45
C GLN A 912 -29.72 -27.43 67.36
N MET A 913 -28.92 -27.58 68.43
CA MET A 913 -27.47 -27.33 68.41
C MET A 913 -26.67 -28.61 68.16
N GLY A 914 -27.13 -29.77 68.65
CA GLY A 914 -26.45 -31.05 68.45
C GLY A 914 -26.42 -31.52 66.98
N GLY A 915 -27.41 -31.11 66.18
CA GLY A 915 -27.54 -31.55 64.77
C GLY A 915 -26.53 -30.96 63.77
N SER A 916 -25.80 -29.89 64.10
CA SER A 916 -24.97 -29.17 63.12
C SER A 916 -23.49 -29.62 63.03
N ASN A 917 -23.10 -30.71 63.70
CA ASN A 917 -21.69 -31.10 63.81
C ASN A 917 -21.10 -31.83 62.58
N ASN A 918 -21.85 -31.98 61.48
CA ASN A 918 -21.31 -32.45 60.20
C ASN A 918 -20.58 -31.31 59.47
N ILE A 919 -19.42 -30.91 60.00
CA ILE A 919 -18.43 -30.13 59.24
C ILE A 919 -17.90 -31.06 58.13
N ASP A 920 -18.29 -30.79 56.88
CA ASP A 920 -17.87 -31.62 55.75
C ASP A 920 -16.36 -31.49 55.48
N ARG A 921 -15.62 -32.48 55.98
CA ARG A 921 -14.16 -32.58 55.81
C ARG A 921 -13.74 -32.88 54.36
N GLY A 922 -14.65 -33.32 53.49
CA GLY A 922 -14.35 -33.55 52.07
C GLY A 922 -13.81 -32.28 51.41
N THR A 923 -14.46 -31.14 51.64
CA THR A 923 -14.09 -29.82 51.10
C THR A 923 -12.72 -29.28 51.54
N ILE A 924 -12.01 -29.94 52.46
CA ILE A 924 -10.68 -29.50 52.94
C ILE A 924 -9.54 -30.32 52.33
N LEU A 925 -9.79 -31.56 51.89
CA LEU A 925 -8.77 -32.48 51.40
C LEU A 925 -8.59 -32.45 49.88
N ASP A 926 -9.58 -31.96 49.12
CA ASP A 926 -9.58 -31.95 47.66
C ASP A 926 -8.78 -30.77 47.05
N ARG A 927 -7.50 -30.66 47.45
CA ARG A 927 -6.53 -29.71 46.89
C ARG A 927 -5.14 -30.35 46.76
N ASP A 928 -4.53 -30.14 45.59
CA ASP A 928 -3.21 -30.66 45.23
C ASP A 928 -2.09 -30.19 46.17
N PHE A 929 -1.83 -30.97 47.22
CA PHE A 929 -0.57 -30.88 47.96
C PHE A 929 0.54 -31.55 47.16
N LEU A 930 1.23 -30.75 46.34
CA LEU A 930 2.53 -31.13 45.77
C LEU A 930 3.45 -31.65 46.88
N PRO A 931 4.02 -32.86 46.77
CA PRO A 931 4.80 -33.45 47.86
C PRO A 931 5.99 -32.58 48.28
N CYS A 932 6.20 -32.45 49.59
CA CYS A 932 7.42 -31.85 50.11
C CYS A 932 8.64 -32.64 49.62
N LYS A 933 9.54 -31.99 48.88
CA LYS A 933 10.73 -32.62 48.25
C LYS A 933 11.72 -33.27 49.22
N CYS A 934 11.48 -33.17 50.53
CA CYS A 934 12.33 -33.70 51.60
C CYS A 934 11.71 -34.88 52.37
N CYS A 935 10.48 -35.32 52.04
CA CYS A 935 9.72 -36.26 52.87
C CYS A 935 9.27 -37.52 52.08
N THR A 936 10.17 -38.50 51.95
CA THR A 936 9.87 -39.78 51.29
C THR A 936 9.33 -40.83 52.27
N GLY A 937 8.05 -41.18 52.11
CA GLY A 937 7.50 -42.48 52.48
C GLY A 937 7.24 -42.76 53.97
N SER A 938 5.98 -42.56 54.39
CA SER A 938 5.26 -43.39 55.36
C SER A 938 3.77 -43.11 55.22
N MET A 939 2.94 -44.15 55.05
CA MET A 939 1.50 -44.03 55.28
C MET A 939 1.22 -44.13 56.78
N ILE A 940 0.17 -43.46 57.24
CA ILE A 940 -0.41 -43.67 58.58
C ILE A 940 -1.87 -44.05 58.34
N ASP A 941 -2.21 -45.29 58.69
CA ASP A 941 -3.59 -45.78 58.64
C ASP A 941 -4.43 -45.18 59.79
N VAL A 942 -5.63 -44.68 59.46
CA VAL A 942 -6.78 -44.51 60.37
C VAL A 942 -8.06 -44.76 59.57
#